data_AF-A0A5C7WEM4-F1
#
_entry.id   AF-A0A5C7WEM4-F1
#
_cell.length_a   1.000
_cell.length_b   1.000
_cell.length_c   1.000
_cell.angle_alpha   90.00
_cell.angle_beta   90.00
_cell.angle_gamma   90.00
#
_symmetry.space_group_name_H-M   'P 1'
#
loop_
_entity.id
_entity.type
_entity.pdbx_description
1 polymer ?
#
loop_
_entity_poly.entity_id
_entity_poly.type
_entity_poly.pdbx_seq_one_letter_code
_entity_poly.pdbx_strand_id
1 'polypeptide(L)'
;MSNSGGMPAEARVSMRRVGALAGVVAALLWTSPVSAADPDPDPAPSGGTGITNPVLAMPDMGVSGTIAFTVNRFNAAKSVSFPVMRGLVPEELRARIELPVFLRFGTLTVSQDGRQISRVGLPLEGDADLVIPLKGIQLSGEWVTLNLALTVVPAWDYCWDDYAPVRLTNAAVVFSGSEAPPSTVADFLPAVLRSVTIGIPSGPSMAESNAAVQVATAVAQRNGQKPNVVVSRLPDGATSFPAASAPGERQIIIKEGGNKGLALQGDGVPSLLISGTGEELVEQARLLSDPSLRLAVSTTAVAGPLFEPELANDNTTVAELDQNELGDDSLWPKVRVQLDQTRFGHPLADVRLHLVGSYTPLPENFGGEATVSVAGEVLDRWAATGDGVIDRTLTIPNRLLRRSMTVEVAVSATGNPGHCGEHLPIGVVIDGSSAVQVGTANPPVPQGFQSFPQALMPSLEIGIGQDAFADTARAAQIAVGLQRLSSVQLMTEVTSVQDALESGRSAILIASDGWSDPSLTLPFSVDGGKITVPGVDPEGDPLTMDLSPETKFGSLQTVFDGKRALLIATSNGAPWQLDALLNWLDGSGRWSGLNGRAVIAIPDGPPLTVPNNPIADSAQASAAAQGDQEGWFWWVAGGIAAVAAAGAVLILLRARRTYGSGES
;
A
#
# COMPACT_ATOMS: atom_id res chain seq x y z
N MET A 1 -56.94 42.48 96.10
CA MET A 1 -56.89 41.27 96.94
C MET A 1 -56.09 40.23 96.14
N SER A 2 -54.88 39.84 96.56
CA SER A 2 -54.56 38.91 97.67
C SER A 2 -54.69 37.44 97.20
N ASN A 3 -53.65 36.59 97.21
CA ASN A 3 -52.22 36.77 97.49
C ASN A 3 -51.36 35.64 96.85
N SER A 4 -50.04 35.64 97.09
CA SER A 4 -49.08 34.50 97.21
C SER A 4 -49.60 33.05 96.96
N GLY A 5 -48.88 32.13 96.30
CA GLY A 5 -47.44 32.05 96.03
C GLY A 5 -46.68 31.26 97.12
N GLY A 6 -46.00 30.15 96.78
CA GLY A 6 -45.25 29.34 97.76
C GLY A 6 -44.69 28.00 97.25
N MET A 7 -43.36 27.96 97.11
CA MET A 7 -42.45 26.81 96.84
C MET A 7 -42.36 25.81 98.04
N PRO A 8 -41.67 24.63 97.99
CA PRO A 8 -40.43 24.35 97.22
C PRO A 8 -40.15 22.92 96.63
N ALA A 9 -39.08 22.87 95.80
CA ALA A 9 -38.00 21.87 95.60
C ALA A 9 -38.20 20.35 95.88
N GLU A 10 -37.63 19.37 95.13
CA GLU A 10 -36.93 19.26 93.81
C GLU A 10 -37.23 17.79 93.30
N ALA A 11 -36.62 17.08 92.32
CA ALA A 11 -35.36 17.27 91.59
C ALA A 11 -35.30 16.68 90.15
N ARG A 12 -34.17 17.00 89.48
CA ARG A 12 -33.36 16.29 88.44
C ARG A 12 -33.78 14.88 87.95
N VAL A 13 -33.48 14.39 86.72
CA VAL A 13 -32.92 14.83 85.40
C VAL A 13 -33.14 13.59 84.48
N SER A 14 -33.54 13.60 83.20
CA SER A 14 -32.94 14.25 82.02
C SER A 14 -33.87 14.33 80.79
N MET A 15 -33.49 15.27 79.92
CA MET A 15 -33.77 15.57 78.50
C MET A 15 -33.75 14.38 77.49
N ARG A 16 -34.21 14.48 76.22
CA ARG A 16 -34.81 15.57 75.38
C ARG A 16 -35.66 14.90 74.25
N ARG A 17 -36.91 15.32 73.94
CA ARG A 17 -37.38 16.28 72.88
C ARG A 17 -37.13 15.87 71.41
N VAL A 18 -37.95 16.16 70.38
CA VAL A 18 -39.32 16.73 70.12
C VAL A 18 -39.61 16.41 68.61
N GLY A 19 -40.78 15.97 68.12
CA GLY A 19 -42.04 16.71 67.82
C GLY A 19 -42.01 17.45 66.45
N ALA A 20 -43.09 17.77 65.72
CA ALA A 20 -44.53 17.51 65.88
C ALA A 20 -45.34 17.80 64.55
N LEU A 21 -46.68 17.67 64.65
CA LEU A 21 -47.82 17.96 63.73
C LEU A 21 -47.77 19.21 62.80
N ALA A 22 -48.68 19.48 61.84
CA ALA A 22 -49.64 18.71 60.98
C ALA A 22 -50.52 19.68 60.11
N GLY A 23 -51.18 19.20 59.03
CA GLY A 23 -52.26 19.90 58.29
C GLY A 23 -51.87 20.53 56.93
N VAL A 24 -52.78 20.89 55.98
CA VAL A 24 -54.25 20.70 55.87
C VAL A 24 -54.69 20.78 54.37
N VAL A 25 -55.57 19.86 53.94
CA VAL A 25 -56.59 19.91 52.84
C VAL A 25 -56.25 20.38 51.40
N ALA A 26 -56.58 19.49 50.43
CA ALA A 26 -57.00 19.68 49.03
C ALA A 26 -56.13 20.46 48.02
N ALA A 27 -55.43 19.70 47.16
CA ALA A 27 -55.14 20.04 45.76
C ALA A 27 -54.91 18.74 44.94
N LEU A 28 -54.68 18.87 43.63
CA LEU A 28 -54.14 17.83 42.72
C LEU A 28 -55.04 16.61 42.42
N LEU A 29 -56.09 16.86 41.63
CA LEU A 29 -56.32 16.01 40.46
C LEU A 29 -55.22 16.34 39.42
N TRP A 30 -54.13 15.57 39.38
CA TRP A 30 -53.18 15.59 38.24
C TRP A 30 -52.36 14.30 38.15
N THR A 31 -52.01 13.95 36.90
CA THR A 31 -51.00 12.97 36.49
C THR A 31 -50.97 11.64 37.26
N SER A 32 -51.68 10.64 36.73
CA SER A 32 -51.12 9.27 36.76
C SER A 32 -49.72 9.30 36.14
N PRO A 33 -48.70 8.64 36.73
CA PRO A 33 -47.43 8.50 36.04
C PRO A 33 -47.66 7.69 34.76
N VAL A 34 -47.22 8.22 33.62
CA VAL A 34 -47.06 7.39 32.43
C VAL A 34 -45.92 6.42 32.75
N SER A 35 -46.23 5.13 32.82
CA SER A 35 -45.20 4.11 32.66
C SER A 35 -44.65 4.27 31.24
N ALA A 36 -43.54 5.00 31.12
CA ALA A 36 -42.66 4.80 29.99
C ALA A 36 -42.33 3.29 29.97
N ALA A 37 -42.54 2.65 28.83
CA ALA A 37 -41.83 1.40 28.60
C ALA A 37 -40.35 1.75 28.64
N ASP A 38 -39.54 0.90 29.29
CA ASP A 38 -38.12 0.87 28.96
C ASP A 38 -38.00 0.69 27.44
N PRO A 39 -37.07 1.38 26.75
CA PRO A 39 -36.84 1.11 25.34
C PRO A 39 -36.52 -0.37 25.18
N ASP A 40 -37.08 -1.02 24.15
CA ASP A 40 -36.64 -2.36 23.76
C ASP A 40 -35.10 -2.34 23.65
N PRO A 41 -34.39 -3.32 24.24
CA PRO A 41 -32.94 -3.35 24.17
C PRO A 41 -32.52 -3.40 22.70
N ASP A 42 -31.58 -2.52 22.32
CA ASP A 42 -31.05 -2.49 20.95
C ASP A 42 -30.71 -3.91 20.50
N PRO A 43 -31.14 -4.33 19.30
CA PRO A 43 -30.95 -5.69 18.85
C PRO A 43 -29.46 -6.04 18.88
N ALA A 44 -29.13 -7.13 19.58
CA ALA A 44 -27.75 -7.54 19.79
C ALA A 44 -26.98 -7.56 18.45
N PRO A 45 -25.76 -6.98 18.38
CA PRO A 45 -25.10 -6.69 17.12
C PRO A 45 -24.93 -7.96 16.29
N SER A 46 -25.64 -8.02 15.15
CA SER A 46 -25.56 -9.15 14.23
C SER A 46 -24.27 -9.07 13.44
N GLY A 47 -23.33 -9.98 13.70
CA GLY A 47 -22.13 -10.12 12.88
C GLY A 47 -22.42 -10.75 11.52
N GLY A 48 -21.41 -10.72 10.65
CA GLY A 48 -21.45 -11.22 9.28
C GLY A 48 -21.51 -12.75 9.17
N THR A 49 -21.69 -13.23 7.94
CA THR A 49 -21.62 -14.66 7.61
C THR A 49 -20.30 -14.98 6.91
N GLY A 50 -19.65 -16.07 7.33
CA GLY A 50 -18.41 -16.54 6.74
C GLY A 50 -18.60 -17.11 5.33
N ILE A 51 -17.60 -16.96 4.46
CA ILE A 51 -17.68 -17.46 3.08
C ILE A 51 -17.72 -18.99 3.03
N THR A 52 -18.51 -19.56 2.11
CA THR A 52 -18.82 -21.00 2.06
C THR A 52 -18.61 -21.56 0.65
N ASN A 53 -17.88 -22.68 0.57
CA ASN A 53 -17.42 -23.34 -0.67
C ASN A 53 -16.95 -22.38 -1.79
N PRO A 54 -16.07 -21.40 -1.51
CA PRO A 54 -15.69 -20.40 -2.51
C PRO A 54 -14.79 -20.97 -3.62
N VAL A 55 -14.84 -20.30 -4.78
CA VAL A 55 -13.74 -20.28 -5.74
C VAL A 55 -13.08 -18.91 -5.62
N LEU A 56 -11.77 -18.87 -5.39
CA LEU A 56 -10.99 -17.64 -5.24
C LEU A 56 -9.91 -17.59 -6.33
N ALA A 57 -9.80 -16.48 -7.05
CA ALA A 57 -8.71 -16.30 -7.99
C ALA A 57 -7.40 -16.09 -7.21
N MET A 58 -6.26 -16.55 -7.74
CA MET A 58 -4.96 -16.31 -7.11
C MET A 58 -4.70 -14.81 -6.81
N PRO A 59 -5.04 -13.85 -7.70
CA PRO A 59 -4.91 -12.42 -7.40
C PRO A 59 -5.75 -11.96 -6.19
N ASP A 60 -6.95 -12.49 -5.99
CA ASP A 60 -7.80 -12.19 -4.82
C ASP A 60 -7.16 -12.67 -3.51
N MET A 61 -6.27 -13.67 -3.61
CA MET A 61 -5.50 -14.22 -2.50
C MET A 61 -4.09 -13.62 -2.38
N GLY A 62 -3.73 -12.64 -3.23
CA GLY A 62 -2.42 -11.96 -3.21
C GLY A 62 -1.31 -12.65 -4.02
N VAL A 63 -1.67 -13.62 -4.85
CA VAL A 63 -0.77 -14.50 -5.59
C VAL A 63 -0.91 -14.26 -7.09
N SER A 64 0.14 -14.52 -7.88
CA SER A 64 0.07 -14.39 -9.34
C SER A 64 -1.01 -15.28 -9.94
N GLY A 65 -1.90 -14.70 -10.75
CA GLY A 65 -2.85 -15.44 -11.60
C GLY A 65 -2.19 -16.22 -12.73
N THR A 66 -0.88 -16.06 -12.93
CA THR A 66 -0.09 -16.74 -13.95
C THR A 66 1.12 -17.44 -13.33
N ILE A 67 1.26 -18.75 -13.58
CA ILE A 67 2.41 -19.57 -13.20
C ILE A 67 3.16 -19.93 -14.50
N ALA A 68 4.39 -19.46 -14.65
CA ALA A 68 5.20 -19.68 -15.85
C ALA A 68 6.32 -20.70 -15.61
N PHE A 69 6.44 -21.67 -16.52
CA PHE A 69 7.43 -22.74 -16.49
C PHE A 69 8.41 -22.57 -17.66
N THR A 70 9.58 -22.04 -17.33
CA THR A 70 10.77 -22.08 -18.20
C THR A 70 11.27 -23.53 -18.28
N VAL A 71 11.36 -24.10 -19.47
CA VAL A 71 11.58 -25.55 -19.63
C VAL A 71 13.03 -25.90 -19.92
N ASN A 72 13.73 -26.45 -18.93
CA ASN A 72 15.05 -27.07 -19.10
C ASN A 72 14.93 -28.60 -19.37
N ARG A 73 16.07 -29.28 -19.59
CA ARG A 73 16.10 -30.72 -19.93
C ARG A 73 15.50 -31.64 -18.85
N PHE A 74 15.64 -31.28 -17.58
CA PHE A 74 15.54 -32.23 -16.48
C PHE A 74 14.20 -32.18 -15.75
N ASN A 75 13.70 -30.98 -15.43
CA ASN A 75 12.32 -30.70 -15.01
C ASN A 75 12.13 -29.18 -14.89
N ALA A 76 10.94 -28.67 -15.22
CA ALA A 76 10.57 -27.29 -14.92
C ALA A 76 9.73 -27.25 -13.64
N ALA A 77 10.33 -26.84 -12.52
CA ALA A 77 9.67 -26.76 -11.23
C ALA A 77 9.29 -25.30 -10.87
N LYS A 78 8.12 -25.11 -10.24
CA LYS A 78 7.75 -23.86 -9.57
C LYS A 78 7.08 -24.14 -8.23
N SER A 79 7.58 -23.49 -7.19
CA SER A 79 6.86 -23.37 -5.92
C SER A 79 5.73 -22.36 -6.08
N VAL A 80 4.54 -22.70 -5.58
CA VAL A 80 3.36 -21.83 -5.52
C VAL A 80 2.84 -21.90 -4.09
N SER A 81 2.77 -20.76 -3.41
CA SER A 81 2.19 -20.65 -2.07
C SER A 81 0.96 -19.76 -2.09
N PHE A 82 -0.08 -20.12 -1.36
CA PHE A 82 -1.31 -19.34 -1.23
C PHE A 82 -1.93 -19.48 0.17
N PRO A 83 -2.61 -18.42 0.66
CA PRO A 83 -3.32 -18.45 1.93
C PRO A 83 -4.62 -19.27 1.87
N VAL A 84 -5.02 -19.84 3.00
CA VAL A 84 -6.25 -20.61 3.19
C VAL A 84 -6.94 -20.15 4.48
N MET A 85 -8.15 -19.60 4.35
CA MET A 85 -8.94 -19.20 5.53
C MET A 85 -9.34 -20.43 6.36
N ARG A 86 -9.24 -20.31 7.68
CA ARG A 86 -9.60 -21.38 8.64
C ARG A 86 -11.01 -21.91 8.35
N GLY A 87 -11.19 -23.23 8.43
CA GLY A 87 -12.47 -23.91 8.13
C GLY A 87 -12.70 -24.24 6.64
N LEU A 88 -11.91 -23.68 5.73
CA LEU A 88 -11.87 -24.09 4.32
C LEU A 88 -10.80 -25.16 4.05
N VAL A 89 -11.04 -26.00 3.06
CA VAL A 89 -10.08 -27.00 2.55
C VAL A 89 -9.94 -26.84 1.02
N PRO A 90 -8.73 -26.73 0.46
CA PRO A 90 -8.54 -26.64 -0.99
C PRO A 90 -8.73 -28.01 -1.66
N GLU A 91 -9.63 -28.09 -2.64
CA GLU A 91 -9.98 -29.34 -3.36
C GLU A 91 -9.39 -29.39 -4.77
N GLU A 92 -9.36 -28.26 -5.49
CA GLU A 92 -8.87 -28.16 -6.87
C GLU A 92 -8.14 -26.83 -7.10
N LEU A 93 -7.05 -26.87 -7.88
CA LEU A 93 -6.50 -25.70 -8.57
C LEU A 93 -6.97 -25.78 -10.03
N ARG A 94 -7.62 -24.71 -10.50
CA ARG A 94 -8.08 -24.56 -11.88
C ARG A 94 -7.26 -23.48 -12.56
N ALA A 95 -6.85 -23.71 -13.80
CA ALA A 95 -6.18 -22.72 -14.64
C ALA A 95 -6.38 -23.07 -16.12
N ARG A 96 -6.17 -22.11 -17.02
CA ARG A 96 -5.97 -22.39 -18.45
C ARG A 96 -4.48 -22.70 -18.67
N ILE A 97 -4.14 -23.79 -19.33
CA ILE A 97 -2.77 -24.01 -19.83
C ILE A 97 -2.61 -23.40 -21.21
N GLU A 98 -1.52 -22.66 -21.40
CA GLU A 98 -1.08 -22.08 -22.66
C GLU A 98 0.22 -22.79 -23.10
N LEU A 99 0.19 -23.37 -24.30
CA LEU A 99 1.31 -24.14 -24.86
C LEU A 99 1.95 -23.37 -26.04
N PRO A 100 3.23 -22.99 -25.96
CA PRO A 100 3.91 -22.25 -27.03
C PRO A 100 4.26 -23.14 -28.23
N VAL A 101 4.36 -24.46 -28.02
CA VAL A 101 4.58 -25.49 -29.04
C VAL A 101 3.73 -26.72 -28.70
N PHE A 102 3.39 -27.51 -29.72
CA PHE A 102 2.74 -28.81 -29.51
C PHE A 102 3.68 -29.79 -28.81
N LEU A 103 3.12 -30.80 -28.14
CA LEU A 103 3.84 -31.78 -27.33
C LEU A 103 3.65 -33.20 -27.88
N ARG A 104 4.71 -34.02 -27.79
CA ARG A 104 4.61 -35.49 -27.88
C ARG A 104 4.15 -36.11 -26.56
N PHE A 105 4.46 -35.46 -25.45
CA PHE A 105 4.12 -35.89 -24.09
C PHE A 105 4.12 -34.68 -23.15
N GLY A 106 3.23 -34.66 -22.17
CA GLY A 106 3.23 -33.66 -21.11
C GLY A 106 2.50 -34.14 -19.85
N THR A 107 3.14 -33.97 -18.69
CA THR A 107 2.50 -34.17 -17.38
C THR A 107 2.92 -33.08 -16.40
N LEU A 108 1.95 -32.61 -15.62
CA LEU A 108 2.19 -31.79 -14.43
C LEU A 108 2.04 -32.66 -13.19
N THR A 109 3.09 -32.72 -12.36
CA THR A 109 3.06 -33.40 -11.06
C THR A 109 3.02 -32.36 -9.95
N VAL A 110 2.05 -32.47 -9.04
CA VAL A 110 1.97 -31.61 -7.86
C VAL A 110 2.46 -32.38 -6.64
N SER A 111 3.31 -31.73 -5.85
CA SER A 111 3.87 -32.30 -4.63
C SER A 111 3.91 -31.28 -3.49
N GLN A 112 3.90 -31.78 -2.26
CA GLN A 112 4.05 -31.03 -1.03
C GLN A 112 5.01 -31.83 -0.13
N ASP A 113 6.05 -31.20 0.40
CA ASP A 113 7.02 -31.82 1.32
C ASP A 113 7.58 -33.16 0.79
N GLY A 114 7.87 -33.22 -0.51
CA GLY A 114 8.33 -34.42 -1.23
C GLY A 114 7.24 -35.48 -1.54
N ARG A 115 6.05 -35.37 -0.96
CA ARG A 115 4.90 -36.25 -1.21
C ARG A 115 4.12 -35.78 -2.45
N GLN A 116 3.91 -36.66 -3.42
CA GLN A 116 3.02 -36.36 -4.56
C GLN A 116 1.57 -36.24 -4.08
N ILE A 117 0.92 -35.13 -4.41
CA ILE A 117 -0.52 -34.87 -4.20
C ILE A 117 -1.31 -35.42 -5.39
N SER A 118 -0.91 -35.02 -6.61
CA SER A 118 -1.59 -35.42 -7.84
C SER A 118 -0.63 -35.40 -9.04
N ARG A 119 -1.04 -36.02 -10.14
CA ARG A 119 -0.37 -35.93 -11.44
C ARG A 119 -1.43 -35.87 -12.53
N VAL A 120 -1.32 -34.89 -13.41
CA VAL A 120 -2.30 -34.57 -14.45
C VAL A 120 -1.60 -34.63 -15.82
N GLY A 121 -2.25 -35.26 -16.80
CA GLY A 121 -1.82 -35.21 -18.19
C GLY A 121 -2.18 -33.88 -18.84
N LEU A 122 -1.30 -33.35 -19.67
CA LEU A 122 -1.51 -32.08 -20.37
C LEU A 122 -2.18 -32.30 -21.74
N PRO A 123 -2.83 -31.28 -22.33
CA PRO A 123 -3.09 -31.27 -23.76
C PRO A 123 -1.79 -31.45 -24.54
N LEU A 124 -1.89 -32.02 -25.75
CA LEU A 124 -0.76 -32.15 -26.67
C LEU A 124 -0.76 -31.06 -27.76
N GLU A 125 -1.91 -30.44 -28.00
CA GLU A 125 -2.12 -29.40 -29.01
C GLU A 125 -3.00 -28.29 -28.42
N GLY A 126 -2.57 -27.03 -28.59
CA GLY A 126 -3.33 -25.84 -28.19
C GLY A 126 -3.50 -25.61 -26.68
N ASP A 127 -4.26 -24.57 -26.36
CA ASP A 127 -4.65 -24.25 -24.98
C ASP A 127 -5.80 -25.15 -24.51
N ALA A 128 -5.86 -25.42 -23.20
CA ALA A 128 -7.00 -26.09 -22.58
C ALA A 128 -7.26 -25.61 -21.15
N ASP A 129 -8.45 -25.86 -20.61
CA ASP A 129 -8.70 -25.74 -19.18
C ASP A 129 -8.15 -26.97 -18.45
N LEU A 130 -7.41 -26.73 -17.37
CA LEU A 130 -6.71 -27.74 -16.57
C LEU A 130 -7.27 -27.74 -15.14
N VAL A 131 -7.75 -28.90 -14.69
CA VAL A 131 -8.20 -29.13 -13.30
C VAL A 131 -7.16 -30.00 -12.60
N ILE A 132 -6.61 -29.47 -11.51
CA ILE A 132 -5.51 -30.07 -10.75
C ILE A 132 -6.05 -30.46 -9.36
N PRO A 133 -6.25 -31.75 -9.06
CA PRO A 133 -6.73 -32.19 -7.76
C PRO A 133 -5.74 -31.86 -6.64
N LEU A 134 -6.25 -31.30 -5.54
CA LEU A 134 -5.48 -30.87 -4.35
C LEU A 134 -5.77 -31.73 -3.10
N LYS A 135 -6.60 -32.76 -3.24
CA LYS A 135 -7.07 -33.61 -2.14
C LYS A 135 -5.93 -34.19 -1.31
N GLY A 136 -5.96 -33.94 0.01
CA GLY A 136 -4.97 -34.45 0.95
C GLY A 136 -3.70 -33.59 1.07
N ILE A 137 -3.74 -32.34 0.62
CA ILE A 137 -2.83 -31.29 1.11
C ILE A 137 -2.93 -31.14 2.63
N GLN A 138 -1.83 -30.71 3.25
CA GLN A 138 -1.76 -30.28 4.64
C GLN A 138 -1.52 -28.76 4.68
N LEU A 139 -2.07 -28.08 5.69
CA LEU A 139 -1.85 -26.64 5.90
C LEU A 139 -0.66 -26.46 6.85
N SER A 140 0.20 -25.47 6.57
CA SER A 140 1.20 -24.96 7.50
C SER A 140 0.74 -23.61 8.03
N GLY A 141 0.17 -23.61 9.23
CA GLY A 141 -0.62 -22.47 9.71
C GLY A 141 -1.85 -22.24 8.82
N GLU A 142 -1.97 -21.02 8.29
CA GLU A 142 -3.01 -20.63 7.32
C GLU A 142 -2.52 -20.67 5.86
N TRP A 143 -1.43 -21.39 5.55
CA TRP A 143 -0.80 -21.39 4.22
C TRP A 143 -0.66 -22.80 3.63
N VAL A 144 -0.71 -22.86 2.30
CA VAL A 144 -0.43 -24.05 1.50
C VAL A 144 0.66 -23.71 0.50
N THR A 145 1.77 -24.47 0.53
CA THR A 145 2.87 -24.36 -0.43
C THR A 145 2.98 -25.67 -1.22
N LEU A 146 3.04 -25.56 -2.54
CA LEU A 146 3.07 -26.67 -3.49
C LEU A 146 4.22 -26.53 -4.47
N ASN A 147 4.95 -27.61 -4.70
CA ASN A 147 5.90 -27.71 -5.80
C ASN A 147 5.19 -28.35 -7.00
N LEU A 148 4.99 -27.56 -8.05
CA LEU A 148 4.47 -27.96 -9.34
C LEU A 148 5.66 -28.30 -10.25
N ALA A 149 5.82 -29.58 -10.59
CA ALA A 149 6.87 -30.08 -11.47
C ALA A 149 6.29 -30.45 -12.85
N LEU A 150 6.70 -29.72 -13.87
CA LEU A 150 6.33 -29.90 -15.27
C LEU A 150 7.37 -30.77 -15.99
N THR A 151 6.90 -31.86 -16.59
CA THR A 151 7.71 -32.76 -17.45
C THR A 151 7.06 -32.82 -18.83
N VAL A 152 7.72 -32.28 -19.85
CA VAL A 152 7.18 -32.14 -21.22
C VAL A 152 8.21 -32.53 -22.28
N VAL A 153 7.73 -33.09 -23.39
CA VAL A 153 8.53 -33.40 -24.58
C VAL A 153 7.88 -32.71 -25.78
N PRO A 154 8.54 -31.74 -26.44
CA PRO A 154 7.96 -31.01 -27.55
C PRO A 154 7.75 -31.92 -28.77
N ALA A 155 6.82 -31.53 -29.64
CA ALA A 155 6.70 -32.07 -30.98
C ALA A 155 7.86 -31.57 -31.87
N TRP A 156 8.26 -32.41 -32.84
CA TRP A 156 9.46 -32.20 -33.67
C TRP A 156 10.74 -32.03 -32.82
N ASP A 157 11.84 -31.63 -33.45
CA ASP A 157 13.13 -31.41 -32.76
C ASP A 157 13.28 -29.95 -32.33
N TYR A 158 12.19 -29.37 -31.78
CA TYR A 158 12.21 -28.04 -31.18
C TYR A 158 12.96 -28.05 -29.84
N CYS A 159 13.71 -26.98 -29.60
CA CYS A 159 14.47 -26.76 -28.39
C CYS A 159 13.84 -25.63 -27.60
N TRP A 160 13.49 -25.89 -26.34
CA TRP A 160 12.92 -24.90 -25.43
C TRP A 160 13.82 -23.68 -25.28
N ASP A 161 13.20 -22.51 -25.30
CA ASP A 161 13.85 -21.21 -25.05
C ASP A 161 13.12 -20.45 -23.93
N ASP A 162 13.83 -19.52 -23.29
CA ASP A 162 13.32 -18.79 -22.12
C ASP A 162 12.25 -17.74 -22.46
N TYR A 163 12.08 -17.41 -23.74
CA TYR A 163 11.09 -16.44 -24.23
C TYR A 163 9.72 -17.11 -24.46
N ALA A 164 9.71 -18.42 -24.67
CA ALA A 164 8.53 -19.27 -24.89
C ALA A 164 8.27 -20.28 -23.74
N PRO A 165 8.00 -19.83 -22.49
CA PRO A 165 7.63 -20.73 -21.40
C PRO A 165 6.20 -21.26 -21.54
N VAL A 166 5.94 -22.45 -21.00
CA VAL A 166 4.58 -22.96 -20.76
C VAL A 166 3.95 -22.16 -19.63
N ARG A 167 2.68 -21.77 -19.75
CA ARG A 167 1.99 -20.98 -18.71
C ARG A 167 0.71 -21.67 -18.23
N LEU A 168 0.42 -21.52 -16.95
CA LEU A 168 -0.92 -21.69 -16.39
C LEU A 168 -1.47 -20.30 -16.06
N THR A 169 -2.50 -19.84 -16.77
CA THR A 169 -3.11 -18.50 -16.60
C THR A 169 -4.51 -18.60 -16.01
N ASN A 170 -5.00 -17.48 -15.46
CA ASN A 170 -6.29 -17.40 -14.76
C ASN A 170 -6.43 -18.40 -13.61
N ALA A 171 -5.33 -18.63 -12.88
CA ALA A 171 -5.27 -19.58 -11.78
C ALA A 171 -6.24 -19.22 -10.64
N ALA A 172 -7.04 -20.20 -10.20
CA ALA A 172 -8.01 -20.07 -9.11
C ALA A 172 -8.13 -21.36 -8.30
N VAL A 173 -8.37 -21.26 -7.00
CA VAL A 173 -8.53 -22.41 -6.09
C VAL A 173 -9.99 -22.58 -5.71
N VAL A 174 -10.48 -23.82 -5.81
CA VAL A 174 -11.79 -24.26 -5.33
C VAL A 174 -11.65 -24.80 -3.91
N PHE A 175 -12.46 -24.29 -3.00
CA PHE A 175 -12.48 -24.71 -1.60
C PHE A 175 -13.79 -25.41 -1.24
N SER A 176 -13.71 -26.38 -0.33
CA SER A 176 -14.85 -26.95 0.40
C SER A 176 -14.90 -26.39 1.83
N GLY A 177 -16.08 -26.43 2.45
CA GLY A 177 -16.31 -26.00 3.84
C GLY A 177 -16.81 -24.56 3.98
N SER A 178 -16.67 -24.00 5.19
CA SER A 178 -17.06 -22.64 5.54
C SER A 178 -15.98 -21.96 6.37
N GLU A 179 -15.77 -20.66 6.14
CA GLU A 179 -14.90 -19.79 6.95
C GLU A 179 -15.28 -19.87 8.44
N ALA A 180 -14.34 -20.33 9.26
CA ALA A 180 -14.49 -20.44 10.70
C ALA A 180 -14.33 -19.04 11.33
N PRO A 181 -15.37 -18.49 12.00
CA PRO A 181 -15.33 -17.12 12.51
C PRO A 181 -14.19 -16.87 13.50
N PRO A 182 -13.68 -15.62 13.59
CA PRO A 182 -12.59 -15.29 14.49
C PRO A 182 -13.01 -15.44 15.94
N SER A 183 -12.26 -16.26 16.67
CA SER A 183 -12.43 -16.57 18.09
C SER A 183 -11.62 -15.64 18.99
N THR A 184 -10.65 -14.94 18.41
CA THR A 184 -9.69 -14.09 19.09
C THR A 184 -9.42 -12.83 18.28
N VAL A 185 -8.93 -11.76 18.91
CA VAL A 185 -8.52 -10.53 18.21
C VAL A 185 -7.40 -10.83 17.20
N ALA A 186 -6.51 -11.78 17.51
CA ALA A 186 -5.48 -12.26 16.57
C ALA A 186 -6.06 -12.87 15.29
N ASP A 187 -7.18 -13.59 15.38
CA ASP A 187 -7.87 -14.21 14.23
C ASP A 187 -8.66 -13.21 13.37
N PHE A 188 -8.88 -11.97 13.84
CA PHE A 188 -9.90 -11.07 13.29
C PHE A 188 -9.71 -10.76 11.81
N LEU A 189 -8.48 -10.42 11.39
CA LEU A 189 -8.14 -10.17 9.99
C LEU A 189 -7.77 -11.50 9.30
N PRO A 190 -8.60 -12.04 8.40
CA PRO A 190 -8.41 -13.37 7.81
C PRO A 190 -7.19 -13.44 6.89
N ALA A 191 -6.81 -14.67 6.53
CA ALA A 191 -5.77 -14.95 5.54
C ALA A 191 -6.09 -14.39 4.13
N VAL A 192 -7.38 -14.30 3.78
CA VAL A 192 -7.89 -13.65 2.55
C VAL A 192 -8.96 -12.63 2.93
N LEU A 193 -8.72 -11.36 2.57
CA LEU A 193 -9.53 -10.21 2.98
C LEU A 193 -9.93 -9.37 1.76
N ARG A 194 -11.23 -9.14 1.57
CA ARG A 194 -11.76 -8.40 0.42
C ARG A 194 -11.94 -6.90 0.69
N SER A 195 -12.50 -6.58 1.84
CA SER A 195 -12.94 -5.23 2.20
C SER A 195 -12.88 -5.02 3.71
N VAL A 196 -12.47 -3.83 4.14
CA VAL A 196 -12.54 -3.37 5.53
C VAL A 196 -13.32 -2.06 5.60
N THR A 197 -14.41 -2.07 6.35
CA THR A 197 -15.17 -0.85 6.67
C THR A 197 -14.78 -0.37 8.06
N ILE A 198 -14.23 0.84 8.15
CA ILE A 198 -13.78 1.50 9.38
C ILE A 198 -14.82 2.55 9.77
N GLY A 199 -15.53 2.34 10.88
CA GLY A 199 -16.57 3.21 11.38
C GLY A 199 -16.05 4.18 12.43
N ILE A 200 -16.30 5.48 12.22
CA ILE A 200 -15.98 6.58 13.15
C ILE A 200 -17.19 7.50 13.36
N PRO A 201 -17.23 8.32 14.43
CA PRO A 201 -18.31 9.28 14.67
C PRO A 201 -18.49 10.32 13.57
N SER A 202 -19.57 11.11 13.66
CA SER A 202 -19.91 12.13 12.67
C SER A 202 -19.08 13.41 12.76
N GLY A 203 -18.46 13.67 13.92
CA GLY A 203 -17.41 14.65 14.11
C GLY A 203 -16.27 14.00 14.91
N PRO A 204 -15.37 13.25 14.27
CA PRO A 204 -14.34 12.47 14.96
C PRO A 204 -13.33 13.38 15.67
N SER A 205 -12.78 12.94 16.79
CA SER A 205 -11.63 13.60 17.42
C SER A 205 -10.35 13.40 16.58
N MET A 206 -9.30 14.18 16.84
CA MET A 206 -7.99 13.96 16.19
C MET A 206 -7.41 12.57 16.52
N ALA A 207 -7.71 12.01 17.70
CA ALA A 207 -7.30 10.67 18.08
C ALA A 207 -8.08 9.58 17.31
N GLU A 208 -9.40 9.74 17.16
CA GLU A 208 -10.23 8.85 16.33
C GLU A 208 -9.83 8.94 14.85
N SER A 209 -9.50 10.15 14.38
CA SER A 209 -9.03 10.41 13.02
C SER A 209 -7.69 9.72 12.76
N ASN A 210 -6.70 9.87 13.66
CA ASN A 210 -5.40 9.21 13.51
C ASN A 210 -5.54 7.67 13.59
N ALA A 211 -6.30 7.17 14.57
CA ALA A 211 -6.59 5.74 14.69
C ALA A 211 -7.25 5.19 13.41
N ALA A 212 -8.18 5.92 12.79
CA ALA A 212 -8.81 5.49 11.54
C ALA A 212 -7.84 5.45 10.35
N VAL A 213 -6.97 6.45 10.19
CA VAL A 213 -5.92 6.43 9.16
C VAL A 213 -4.92 5.30 9.41
N GLN A 214 -4.55 5.05 10.66
CA GLN A 214 -3.58 4.02 11.05
C GLN A 214 -4.12 2.60 10.91
N VAL A 215 -5.39 2.36 11.23
CA VAL A 215 -6.07 1.09 10.89
C VAL A 215 -6.17 0.93 9.37
N ALA A 216 -6.45 2.01 8.63
CA ALA A 216 -6.53 1.97 7.18
C ALA A 216 -5.18 1.57 6.54
N THR A 217 -4.06 2.13 7.00
CA THR A 217 -2.72 1.71 6.54
C THR A 217 -2.39 0.28 6.96
N ALA A 218 -2.66 -0.10 8.22
CA ALA A 218 -2.41 -1.46 8.72
C ALA A 218 -3.11 -2.57 7.90
N VAL A 219 -4.22 -2.27 7.22
CA VAL A 219 -4.92 -3.21 6.32
C VAL A 219 -4.66 -2.97 4.82
N ALA A 220 -3.98 -1.88 4.44
CA ALA A 220 -3.84 -1.43 3.05
C ALA A 220 -3.18 -2.46 2.11
N GLN A 221 -2.28 -3.30 2.67
CA GLN A 221 -1.67 -4.44 2.01
C GLN A 221 -1.44 -5.57 3.02
N ARG A 222 -2.00 -6.77 2.77
CA ARG A 222 -1.89 -7.95 3.66
C ARG A 222 -1.76 -9.21 2.82
N ASN A 223 -0.80 -10.09 3.13
CA ASN A 223 -0.61 -11.37 2.41
C ASN A 223 -0.51 -11.22 0.87
N GLY A 224 0.09 -10.12 0.38
CA GLY A 224 0.13 -9.75 -1.05
C GLY A 224 -1.15 -9.14 -1.62
N GLN A 225 -2.27 -9.23 -0.89
CA GLN A 225 -3.57 -8.67 -1.27
C GLN A 225 -3.61 -7.16 -0.99
N LYS A 226 -4.50 -6.47 -1.72
CA LYS A 226 -4.81 -5.05 -1.52
C LYS A 226 -6.33 -4.92 -1.33
N PRO A 227 -6.85 -5.16 -0.10
CA PRO A 227 -8.27 -5.09 0.16
C PRO A 227 -8.80 -3.66 -0.09
N ASN A 228 -10.09 -3.56 -0.36
CA ASN A 228 -10.81 -2.30 -0.32
C ASN A 228 -10.82 -1.76 1.13
N VAL A 229 -10.69 -0.45 1.30
CA VAL A 229 -10.65 0.20 2.63
C VAL A 229 -11.58 1.41 2.61
N VAL A 230 -12.64 1.35 3.42
CA VAL A 230 -13.75 2.33 3.41
C VAL A 230 -13.89 2.94 4.79
N VAL A 231 -13.64 4.25 4.92
CA VAL A 231 -14.04 5.00 6.12
C VAL A 231 -15.53 5.34 6.01
N SER A 232 -16.30 5.02 7.05
CA SER A 232 -17.75 5.13 7.09
C SER A 232 -18.22 5.88 8.32
N ARG A 233 -19.30 6.66 8.16
CA ARG A 233 -19.87 7.53 9.19
C ARG A 233 -20.84 6.72 10.06
N LEU A 234 -20.55 6.64 11.35
CA LEU A 234 -21.46 6.11 12.35
C LEU A 234 -22.26 7.24 13.03
N PRO A 235 -23.44 6.94 13.59
CA PRO A 235 -24.11 7.82 14.54
C PRO A 235 -23.25 8.03 15.79
N ASP A 236 -23.27 9.23 16.36
CA ASP A 236 -22.43 9.56 17.51
C ASP A 236 -22.77 8.66 18.70
N GLY A 237 -21.75 8.06 19.30
CA GLY A 237 -21.90 7.11 20.39
C GLY A 237 -22.24 5.66 19.99
N ALA A 238 -22.49 5.36 18.71
CA ALA A 238 -22.73 3.97 18.26
C ALA A 238 -21.54 3.03 18.58
N THR A 239 -21.83 1.74 18.72
CA THR A 239 -20.82 0.66 18.91
C THR A 239 -21.10 -0.56 18.05
N SER A 240 -21.86 -0.38 16.96
CA SER A 240 -22.22 -1.41 16.00
C SER A 240 -22.49 -0.77 14.64
N PHE A 241 -22.33 -1.53 13.56
CA PHE A 241 -22.85 -1.13 12.25
C PHE A 241 -24.35 -1.48 12.13
N PRO A 242 -25.16 -0.69 11.40
CA PRO A 242 -26.58 -1.01 11.17
C PRO A 242 -26.83 -2.26 10.31
N ALA A 243 -25.80 -2.78 9.64
CA ALA A 243 -25.85 -3.97 8.80
C ALA A 243 -24.58 -4.80 8.99
N ALA A 244 -24.74 -6.12 9.04
CA ALA A 244 -23.65 -7.10 9.16
C ALA A 244 -22.69 -7.06 7.94
N SER A 245 -21.45 -7.50 8.12
CA SER A 245 -20.46 -7.59 7.03
C SER A 245 -20.78 -8.70 6.02
N ALA A 246 -20.41 -8.51 4.76
CA ALA A 246 -20.55 -9.55 3.74
C ALA A 246 -19.41 -10.59 3.82
N PRO A 247 -19.55 -11.77 3.18
CA PRO A 247 -18.53 -12.82 3.24
C PRO A 247 -17.17 -12.42 2.67
N GLY A 248 -16.12 -12.56 3.50
CA GLY A 248 -14.76 -12.10 3.20
C GLY A 248 -14.49 -10.62 3.51
N GLU A 249 -15.45 -9.90 4.10
CA GLU A 249 -15.27 -8.53 4.58
C GLU A 249 -15.10 -8.47 6.10
N ARG A 250 -14.64 -7.32 6.60
CA ARG A 250 -14.53 -7.02 8.04
C ARG A 250 -15.02 -5.60 8.37
N GLN A 251 -15.52 -5.46 9.59
CA GLN A 251 -16.04 -4.20 10.14
C GLN A 251 -15.24 -3.84 11.40
N ILE A 252 -14.61 -2.67 11.39
CA ILE A 252 -13.85 -2.12 12.52
C ILE A 252 -14.57 -0.85 12.97
N ILE A 253 -14.66 -0.65 14.28
CA ILE A 253 -15.31 0.50 14.90
C ILE A 253 -14.27 1.17 15.79
N ILE A 254 -14.03 2.46 15.57
CA ILE A 254 -13.06 3.25 16.32
C ILE A 254 -13.84 4.31 17.08
N LYS A 255 -13.65 4.35 18.40
CA LYS A 255 -14.42 5.22 19.29
C LYS A 255 -13.63 5.63 20.51
N GLU A 256 -13.59 6.92 20.80
CA GLU A 256 -12.93 7.45 21.99
C GLU A 256 -13.74 7.19 23.27
N GLY A 257 -13.03 6.96 24.38
CA GLY A 257 -13.58 6.64 25.69
C GLY A 257 -13.81 5.14 25.91
N GLY A 258 -14.62 4.81 26.90
CA GLY A 258 -14.88 3.44 27.32
C GLY A 258 -13.69 2.77 28.04
N ASN A 259 -13.64 1.44 28.00
CA ASN A 259 -12.44 0.70 28.40
C ASN A 259 -11.47 0.67 27.22
N LYS A 260 -10.18 0.97 27.47
CA LYS A 260 -9.18 0.85 26.41
C LYS A 260 -8.94 -0.61 26.01
N GLY A 261 -8.80 -0.85 24.73
CA GLY A 261 -8.52 -2.17 24.16
C GLY A 261 -9.15 -2.39 22.79
N LEU A 262 -9.02 -3.63 22.33
CA LEU A 262 -9.65 -4.18 21.15
C LEU A 262 -10.62 -5.27 21.60
N ALA A 263 -11.84 -5.32 21.05
CA ALA A 263 -12.88 -6.28 21.44
C ALA A 263 -13.69 -6.78 20.24
N LEU A 264 -13.89 -8.10 20.16
CA LEU A 264 -14.83 -8.71 19.22
C LEU A 264 -16.27 -8.52 19.70
N GLN A 265 -17.17 -8.14 18.79
CA GLN A 265 -18.59 -7.88 19.09
C GLN A 265 -19.52 -8.52 18.05
N GLY A 266 -20.54 -9.24 18.54
CA GLY A 266 -21.56 -9.90 17.73
C GLY A 266 -21.30 -11.38 17.44
N ASP A 267 -22.37 -12.10 17.09
CA ASP A 267 -22.35 -13.51 16.70
C ASP A 267 -21.96 -13.69 15.23
N GLY A 268 -21.46 -14.88 14.86
CA GLY A 268 -20.97 -15.13 13.50
C GLY A 268 -19.60 -14.50 13.30
N VAL A 269 -19.41 -13.75 12.21
CA VAL A 269 -18.20 -12.92 11.99
C VAL A 269 -18.40 -11.58 12.72
N PRO A 270 -17.76 -11.36 13.89
CA PRO A 270 -17.95 -10.15 14.68
C PRO A 270 -17.40 -8.90 13.99
N SER A 271 -17.81 -7.73 14.46
CA SER A 271 -17.06 -6.49 14.29
C SER A 271 -15.97 -6.35 15.36
N LEU A 272 -14.93 -5.59 15.07
CA LEU A 272 -13.86 -5.24 16.02
C LEU A 272 -14.06 -3.81 16.53
N LEU A 273 -14.37 -3.65 17.81
CA LEU A 273 -14.29 -2.35 18.49
C LEU A 273 -12.85 -2.09 18.92
N ILE A 274 -12.37 -0.88 18.67
CA ILE A 274 -11.10 -0.33 19.15
C ILE A 274 -11.44 0.93 19.95
N SER A 275 -11.03 0.97 21.22
CA SER A 275 -11.41 2.02 22.17
C SER A 275 -10.25 2.40 23.10
N GLY A 276 -10.34 3.59 23.69
CA GLY A 276 -9.30 4.25 24.50
C GLY A 276 -9.49 5.77 24.50
N THR A 277 -8.68 6.53 25.26
CA THR A 277 -8.74 8.00 25.27
C THR A 277 -7.46 8.62 24.72
N GLY A 278 -7.57 9.63 23.84
CA GLY A 278 -6.45 10.30 23.20
C GLY A 278 -5.44 9.32 22.59
N GLU A 279 -4.17 9.50 22.94
CA GLU A 279 -3.04 8.65 22.53
C GLU A 279 -3.25 7.16 22.82
N GLU A 280 -3.99 6.78 23.88
CA GLU A 280 -4.25 5.37 24.17
C GLU A 280 -5.06 4.67 23.06
N LEU A 281 -5.97 5.40 22.39
CA LEU A 281 -6.77 4.88 21.27
C LEU A 281 -5.90 4.60 20.04
N VAL A 282 -4.95 5.50 19.76
CA VAL A 282 -3.94 5.36 18.69
C VAL A 282 -3.06 4.14 18.98
N GLU A 283 -2.61 3.96 20.23
CA GLU A 283 -1.83 2.79 20.63
C GLU A 283 -2.61 1.47 20.52
N GLN A 284 -3.93 1.48 20.73
CA GLN A 284 -4.76 0.29 20.47
C GLN A 284 -4.90 0.01 18.96
N ALA A 285 -5.01 1.05 18.12
CA ALA A 285 -5.09 0.91 16.67
C ALA A 285 -3.80 0.30 16.07
N ARG A 286 -2.63 0.72 16.55
CA ARG A 286 -1.31 0.20 16.14
C ARG A 286 -1.17 -1.32 16.26
N LEU A 287 -1.89 -1.96 17.19
CA LEU A 287 -1.81 -3.41 17.38
C LEU A 287 -2.19 -4.21 16.13
N LEU A 288 -3.02 -3.67 15.22
CA LEU A 288 -3.37 -4.37 13.97
C LEU A 288 -2.20 -4.46 12.97
N SER A 289 -1.22 -3.56 13.04
CA SER A 289 0.02 -3.59 12.25
C SER A 289 1.19 -4.26 12.98
N ASP A 290 1.10 -4.47 14.30
CA ASP A 290 2.23 -4.90 15.13
C ASP A 290 2.40 -6.45 15.17
N PRO A 291 3.62 -7.00 15.07
CA PRO A 291 3.86 -8.45 15.14
C PRO A 291 3.38 -9.14 16.43
N SER A 292 3.12 -8.40 17.51
CA SER A 292 2.54 -8.90 18.76
C SER A 292 1.04 -9.17 18.69
N LEU A 293 0.33 -8.78 17.60
CA LEU A 293 -1.07 -9.15 17.36
C LEU A 293 -1.33 -10.66 17.54
N ARG A 294 -0.35 -11.50 17.16
CA ARG A 294 -0.38 -12.97 17.34
C ARG A 294 -0.52 -13.44 18.80
N LEU A 295 -0.30 -12.55 19.79
CA LEU A 295 -0.46 -12.81 21.22
C LEU A 295 -1.88 -12.46 21.71
N ALA A 296 -2.70 -11.81 20.89
CA ALA A 296 -4.07 -11.40 21.20
C ALA A 296 -5.08 -12.58 21.11
N VAL A 297 -4.75 -13.70 21.77
CA VAL A 297 -5.42 -15.00 21.70
C VAL A 297 -6.71 -15.08 22.55
N SER A 298 -7.46 -13.98 22.63
CA SER A 298 -8.73 -13.85 23.36
C SER A 298 -9.68 -12.92 22.61
N THR A 299 -10.97 -12.96 22.93
CA THR A 299 -12.00 -12.09 22.32
C THR A 299 -11.81 -10.60 22.65
N THR A 300 -10.98 -10.28 23.64
CA THR A 300 -10.52 -8.93 23.97
C THR A 300 -9.01 -8.91 24.13
N ALA A 301 -8.36 -7.83 23.72
CA ALA A 301 -6.93 -7.57 23.90
C ALA A 301 -6.68 -6.11 24.31
N VAL A 302 -5.54 -5.83 24.91
CA VAL A 302 -5.09 -4.46 25.24
C VAL A 302 -3.63 -4.35 24.84
N ALA A 303 -3.29 -3.36 24.01
CA ALA A 303 -1.91 -3.04 23.69
C ALA A 303 -1.23 -2.40 24.91
N GLY A 304 -0.05 -2.92 25.26
CA GLY A 304 0.94 -2.16 26.01
C GLY A 304 1.71 -1.22 25.06
N PRO A 305 2.82 -0.62 25.49
CA PRO A 305 3.70 0.14 24.61
C PRO A 305 4.22 -0.74 23.46
N LEU A 306 4.00 -0.30 22.22
CA LEU A 306 4.42 -0.94 20.98
C LEU A 306 5.64 -0.21 20.39
N PHE A 307 6.58 -0.98 19.86
CA PHE A 307 7.78 -0.42 19.24
C PHE A 307 7.47 0.20 17.87
N GLU A 308 8.25 1.19 17.45
CA GLU A 308 8.18 1.72 16.10
C GLU A 308 8.76 0.68 15.10
N PRO A 309 8.33 0.67 13.83
CA PRO A 309 8.91 -0.19 12.81
C PRO A 309 10.43 0.05 12.68
N GLU A 310 11.22 -1.02 12.71
CA GLU A 310 12.67 -0.92 12.56
C GLU A 310 13.03 -0.46 11.13
N LEU A 311 13.86 0.58 11.04
CA LEU A 311 14.37 1.16 9.80
C LEU A 311 15.82 0.76 9.61
N ALA A 312 16.21 0.53 8.36
CA ALA A 312 17.57 0.21 7.96
C ALA A 312 18.52 1.40 8.17
N ASN A 313 19.72 1.11 8.67
CA ASN A 313 20.77 2.12 8.87
C ASN A 313 21.39 2.56 7.52
N ASP A 314 21.95 3.77 7.48
CA ASP A 314 22.68 4.33 6.31
C ASP A 314 23.82 3.41 5.80
N ASN A 315 24.36 2.55 6.66
CA ASN A 315 25.30 1.49 6.32
C ASN A 315 24.76 0.17 6.88
N THR A 316 24.32 -0.71 5.98
CA THR A 316 23.61 -1.97 6.29
C THR A 316 24.02 -3.07 5.30
N THR A 317 23.42 -4.25 5.40
CA THR A 317 23.68 -5.40 4.52
C THR A 317 22.40 -5.87 3.83
N VAL A 318 22.53 -6.61 2.73
CA VAL A 318 21.38 -7.14 1.99
C VAL A 318 20.56 -8.14 2.83
N ALA A 319 21.19 -8.87 3.77
CA ALA A 319 20.51 -9.71 4.75
C ALA A 319 19.65 -8.90 5.75
N GLU A 320 20.15 -7.76 6.24
CA GLU A 320 19.42 -6.82 7.11
C GLU A 320 18.26 -6.14 6.36
N LEU A 321 18.38 -5.98 5.03
CA LEU A 321 17.27 -5.59 4.13
C LEU A 321 16.30 -6.75 3.82
N ASP A 322 16.30 -7.81 4.64
CA ASP A 322 15.42 -8.99 4.57
C ASP A 322 15.49 -9.75 3.24
N GLN A 323 16.70 -9.89 2.70
CA GLN A 323 16.97 -10.60 1.43
C GLN A 323 18.06 -11.66 1.62
N ASN A 324 17.64 -12.80 2.16
CA ASN A 324 18.53 -13.89 2.59
C ASN A 324 18.69 -15.03 1.55
N GLU A 325 17.82 -15.09 0.52
CA GLU A 325 17.83 -16.13 -0.51
C GLU A 325 18.02 -15.50 -1.90
N LEU A 326 19.25 -15.11 -2.24
CA LEU A 326 19.59 -14.43 -3.50
C LEU A 326 20.46 -15.32 -4.40
N GLY A 327 19.81 -16.19 -5.17
CA GLY A 327 20.46 -16.98 -6.20
C GLY A 327 19.55 -17.31 -7.39
N ASP A 328 20.15 -17.68 -8.52
CA ASP A 328 19.47 -18.20 -9.71
C ASP A 328 20.33 -19.27 -10.39
N ASP A 329 19.69 -20.26 -11.02
CA ASP A 329 20.30 -21.42 -11.69
C ASP A 329 19.57 -21.62 -13.03
N SER A 330 20.23 -21.22 -14.12
CA SER A 330 19.64 -21.28 -15.46
C SER A 330 20.73 -21.20 -16.53
N LEU A 331 20.37 -21.03 -17.81
CA LEU A 331 21.37 -20.80 -18.85
C LEU A 331 22.02 -19.41 -18.68
N TRP A 332 21.20 -18.37 -18.48
CA TRP A 332 21.62 -16.96 -18.30
C TRP A 332 21.11 -16.39 -16.96
N PRO A 333 21.69 -16.82 -15.83
CA PRO A 333 21.18 -16.54 -14.49
C PRO A 333 21.17 -15.05 -14.13
N LYS A 334 20.13 -14.63 -13.40
CA LYS A 334 19.81 -13.24 -13.05
C LYS A 334 19.36 -13.12 -11.59
N VAL A 335 20.29 -12.76 -10.70
CA VAL A 335 19.99 -12.43 -9.30
C VAL A 335 19.57 -10.96 -9.20
N ARG A 336 18.60 -10.67 -8.34
CA ARG A 336 18.01 -9.32 -8.20
C ARG A 336 18.01 -8.88 -6.74
N VAL A 337 18.83 -7.87 -6.43
CA VAL A 337 18.79 -7.16 -5.15
C VAL A 337 17.78 -6.03 -5.25
N GLN A 338 16.79 -6.00 -4.36
CA GLN A 338 15.81 -4.91 -4.27
C GLN A 338 16.26 -3.88 -3.22
N LEU A 339 16.33 -2.62 -3.64
CA LEU A 339 16.60 -1.49 -2.76
C LEU A 339 15.37 -0.58 -2.75
N ASP A 340 14.71 -0.47 -1.60
CA ASP A 340 13.52 0.35 -1.41
C ASP A 340 13.80 1.48 -0.43
N GLN A 341 13.58 2.73 -0.84
CA GLN A 341 13.88 3.89 0.00
C GLN A 341 13.05 3.91 1.30
N THR A 342 11.88 3.26 1.31
CA THR A 342 11.02 3.20 2.50
C THR A 342 11.60 2.34 3.62
N ARG A 343 12.50 1.37 3.34
CA ARG A 343 13.20 0.61 4.40
C ARG A 343 14.12 1.49 5.24
N PHE A 344 14.67 2.57 4.67
CA PHE A 344 15.55 3.52 5.35
C PHE A 344 14.76 4.68 5.99
N GLY A 345 13.50 4.88 5.59
CA GLY A 345 12.62 5.92 6.14
C GLY A 345 13.00 7.36 5.76
N HIS A 346 13.77 7.55 4.67
CA HIS A 346 14.04 8.87 4.09
C HIS A 346 14.36 8.75 2.58
N PRO A 347 14.37 9.87 1.82
CA PRO A 347 14.86 9.89 0.46
C PRO A 347 16.35 9.55 0.38
N LEU A 348 16.76 8.75 -0.61
CA LEU A 348 18.15 8.31 -0.76
C LEU A 348 18.94 9.13 -1.80
N ALA A 349 20.23 9.30 -1.54
CA ALA A 349 21.26 9.77 -2.45
C ALA A 349 22.50 8.86 -2.37
N ASP A 350 23.38 8.97 -3.38
CA ASP A 350 24.77 8.50 -3.38
C ASP A 350 24.96 7.01 -3.03
N VAL A 351 23.96 6.21 -3.37
CA VAL A 351 23.85 4.79 -3.03
C VAL A 351 25.03 4.00 -3.59
N ARG A 352 25.84 3.43 -2.70
CA ARG A 352 26.95 2.52 -2.99
C ARG A 352 26.61 1.10 -2.56
N LEU A 353 26.94 0.14 -3.41
CA LEU A 353 26.72 -1.28 -3.18
C LEU A 353 28.06 -2.03 -3.31
N HIS A 354 28.44 -2.76 -2.28
CA HIS A 354 29.53 -3.74 -2.31
C HIS A 354 28.91 -5.13 -2.44
N LEU A 355 28.88 -5.64 -3.68
CA LEU A 355 28.43 -6.99 -4.00
C LEU A 355 29.52 -8.00 -3.65
N VAL A 356 29.15 -8.98 -2.84
CA VAL A 356 29.94 -10.18 -2.54
C VAL A 356 29.11 -11.40 -2.97
N GLY A 357 29.74 -12.44 -3.52
CA GLY A 357 29.05 -13.65 -3.94
C GLY A 357 29.86 -14.52 -4.89
N SER A 358 29.18 -15.35 -5.67
CA SER A 358 29.82 -16.30 -6.60
C SER A 358 28.97 -16.65 -7.82
N TYR A 359 29.60 -17.26 -8.82
CA TYR A 359 28.97 -17.89 -9.97
C TYR A 359 29.70 -19.18 -10.36
N THR A 360 29.02 -20.08 -11.08
CA THR A 360 29.64 -21.32 -11.57
C THR A 360 30.82 -21.01 -12.50
N PRO A 361 32.06 -21.47 -12.18
CA PRO A 361 33.22 -21.27 -13.03
C PRO A 361 33.02 -21.84 -14.43
N LEU A 362 33.33 -21.04 -15.46
CA LEU A 362 33.19 -21.46 -16.85
C LEU A 362 34.38 -22.29 -17.33
N PRO A 363 34.18 -23.33 -18.16
CA PRO A 363 35.27 -24.06 -18.80
C PRO A 363 36.08 -23.16 -19.74
N GLU A 364 37.38 -23.43 -19.91
CA GLU A 364 38.31 -22.64 -20.73
C GLU A 364 37.88 -22.44 -22.20
N ASN A 365 36.96 -23.27 -22.70
CA ASN A 365 36.40 -23.18 -24.06
C ASN A 365 35.10 -22.35 -24.18
N PHE A 366 34.68 -21.66 -23.11
CA PHE A 366 33.58 -20.70 -23.10
C PHE A 366 34.09 -19.29 -22.77
N GLY A 367 33.57 -18.26 -23.46
CA GLY A 367 33.82 -16.86 -23.12
C GLY A 367 32.65 -16.27 -22.35
N GLY A 368 32.87 -15.83 -21.11
CA GLY A 368 31.81 -15.32 -20.24
C GLY A 368 31.86 -13.82 -19.94
N GLU A 369 30.70 -13.22 -19.73
CA GLU A 369 30.53 -11.83 -19.28
C GLU A 369 29.51 -11.78 -18.12
N ALA A 370 29.95 -11.22 -17.00
CA ALA A 370 29.12 -10.85 -15.87
C ALA A 370 28.82 -9.34 -15.91
N THR A 371 27.60 -8.96 -15.52
CA THR A 371 27.11 -7.57 -15.56
C THR A 371 26.32 -7.23 -14.31
N VAL A 372 26.39 -5.96 -13.90
CA VAL A 372 25.51 -5.37 -12.88
C VAL A 372 24.76 -4.22 -13.53
N SER A 373 23.43 -4.20 -13.39
CA SER A 373 22.58 -3.20 -14.04
C SER A 373 21.45 -2.70 -13.15
N VAL A 374 21.02 -1.46 -13.40
CA VAL A 374 19.87 -0.83 -12.74
C VAL A 374 18.97 -0.23 -13.82
N ALA A 375 17.68 -0.57 -13.79
CA ALA A 375 16.70 -0.15 -14.81
C ALA A 375 17.10 -0.46 -16.28
N GLY A 376 17.95 -1.48 -16.48
CA GLY A 376 18.49 -1.87 -17.79
C GLY A 376 19.78 -1.14 -18.21
N GLU A 377 20.25 -0.16 -17.44
CA GLU A 377 21.57 0.46 -17.65
C GLU A 377 22.65 -0.36 -16.93
N VAL A 378 23.67 -0.80 -17.67
CA VAL A 378 24.81 -1.55 -17.11
C VAL A 378 25.75 -0.57 -16.41
N LEU A 379 25.90 -0.72 -15.09
CA LEU A 379 26.79 0.09 -14.25
C LEU A 379 28.20 -0.49 -14.18
N ASP A 380 28.33 -1.82 -14.24
CA ASP A 380 29.60 -2.51 -14.20
C ASP A 380 29.55 -3.83 -15.02
N ARG A 381 30.71 -4.25 -15.53
CA ARG A 381 30.88 -5.48 -16.32
C ARG A 381 32.30 -6.03 -16.24
N TRP A 382 32.42 -7.35 -16.17
CA TRP A 382 33.71 -8.06 -16.16
C TRP A 382 33.60 -9.41 -16.88
N ALA A 383 34.75 -9.96 -17.29
CA ALA A 383 34.79 -11.32 -17.83
C ALA A 383 34.50 -12.33 -16.70
N ALA A 384 33.63 -13.31 -16.96
CA ALA A 384 33.37 -14.39 -16.01
C ALA A 384 34.53 -15.40 -16.07
N THR A 385 35.30 -15.48 -14.99
CA THR A 385 36.58 -16.20 -14.87
C THR A 385 36.45 -17.54 -14.14
N GLY A 386 37.49 -18.37 -14.23
CA GLY A 386 37.52 -19.73 -13.67
C GLY A 386 37.63 -19.82 -12.14
N ASP A 387 37.65 -18.68 -11.43
CA ASP A 387 37.59 -18.58 -9.98
C ASP A 387 36.16 -18.46 -9.44
N GLY A 388 35.21 -17.97 -10.25
CA GLY A 388 33.79 -17.90 -9.89
C GLY A 388 33.42 -16.86 -8.83
N VAL A 389 34.28 -15.87 -8.57
CA VAL A 389 34.11 -14.90 -7.46
C VAL A 389 33.42 -13.61 -7.91
N ILE A 390 32.50 -13.10 -7.09
CA ILE A 390 31.96 -11.74 -7.17
C ILE A 390 32.47 -10.96 -5.95
N ASP A 391 33.30 -9.94 -6.21
CA ASP A 391 33.71 -8.93 -5.23
C ASP A 391 33.81 -7.59 -5.98
N ARG A 392 32.73 -6.78 -5.93
CA ARG A 392 32.58 -5.55 -6.74
C ARG A 392 31.95 -4.43 -5.93
N THR A 393 32.58 -3.27 -5.90
CA THR A 393 31.97 -2.03 -5.37
C THR A 393 31.52 -1.14 -6.52
N LEU A 394 30.25 -0.73 -6.52
CA LEU A 394 29.67 0.21 -7.48
C LEU A 394 28.86 1.32 -6.80
N THR A 395 28.65 2.44 -7.49
CA THR A 395 27.75 3.52 -7.08
C THR A 395 26.60 3.61 -8.08
N ILE A 396 25.36 3.68 -7.59
CA ILE A 396 24.15 3.89 -8.42
C ILE A 396 24.00 5.40 -8.66
N PRO A 397 24.04 5.89 -9.92
CA PRO A 397 23.89 7.32 -10.20
C PRO A 397 22.54 7.86 -9.74
N ASN A 398 22.50 9.04 -9.10
CA ASN A 398 21.29 9.64 -8.53
C ASN A 398 20.11 9.74 -9.52
N ARG A 399 20.37 9.88 -10.84
CA ARG A 399 19.35 9.87 -11.91
C ARG A 399 18.64 8.52 -12.13
N LEU A 400 19.21 7.41 -11.69
CA LEU A 400 18.60 6.07 -11.75
C LEU A 400 17.80 5.72 -10.49
N LEU A 401 17.94 6.48 -9.40
CA LEU A 401 17.18 6.25 -8.18
C LEU A 401 15.68 6.41 -8.44
N ARG A 402 14.90 5.52 -7.85
CA ARG A 402 13.42 5.52 -7.82
C ARG A 402 12.99 5.16 -6.40
N ARG A 403 11.71 5.29 -6.06
CA ARG A 403 11.13 4.84 -4.78
C ARG A 403 11.58 3.43 -4.39
N SER A 404 11.51 2.52 -5.34
CA SER A 404 12.01 1.15 -5.24
C SER A 404 12.76 0.83 -6.53
N MET A 405 13.95 0.24 -6.43
CA MET A 405 14.82 -0.04 -7.56
C MET A 405 15.44 -1.43 -7.43
N THR A 406 15.66 -2.07 -8.58
CA THR A 406 16.24 -3.41 -8.65
C THR A 406 17.64 -3.33 -9.26
N VAL A 407 18.62 -3.89 -8.55
CA VAL A 407 19.97 -4.13 -9.06
C VAL A 407 19.99 -5.58 -9.58
N GLU A 408 20.06 -5.75 -10.89
CA GLU A 408 20.16 -7.08 -11.51
C GLU A 408 21.63 -7.42 -11.78
N VAL A 409 22.09 -8.51 -11.17
CA VAL A 409 23.39 -9.13 -11.45
C VAL A 409 23.14 -10.31 -12.37
N ALA A 410 23.71 -10.29 -13.57
CA ALA A 410 23.48 -11.29 -14.59
C ALA A 410 24.79 -11.85 -15.15
N VAL A 411 24.87 -13.17 -15.30
CA VAL A 411 26.00 -13.85 -15.95
C VAL A 411 25.56 -14.45 -17.28
N SER A 412 26.39 -14.24 -18.30
CA SER A 412 26.20 -14.71 -19.67
C SER A 412 27.46 -15.38 -20.19
N ALA A 413 27.32 -16.24 -21.19
CA ALA A 413 28.46 -16.92 -21.82
C ALA A 413 28.26 -17.13 -23.33
N THR A 414 29.34 -17.50 -24.00
CA THR A 414 29.42 -17.72 -25.44
C THR A 414 30.25 -18.96 -25.73
N GLY A 415 29.80 -19.76 -26.71
CA GLY A 415 30.39 -21.04 -27.09
C GLY A 415 29.40 -21.85 -27.94
N ASN A 416 29.80 -23.04 -28.40
CA ASN A 416 28.84 -24.04 -28.85
C ASN A 416 28.36 -24.82 -27.62
N PRO A 417 27.09 -24.69 -27.18
CA PRO A 417 26.67 -25.21 -25.90
C PRO A 417 26.26 -26.70 -25.92
N GLY A 418 26.12 -27.31 -27.12
CA GLY A 418 25.78 -28.72 -27.33
C GLY A 418 24.41 -28.93 -27.98
N HIS A 419 23.93 -30.17 -28.05
CA HIS A 419 22.52 -30.42 -28.40
C HIS A 419 21.61 -30.02 -27.22
N CYS A 420 20.33 -29.88 -27.50
CA CYS A 420 19.39 -29.22 -26.59
C CYS A 420 19.23 -29.99 -25.28
N GLY A 421 19.66 -29.34 -24.19
CA GLY A 421 19.72 -29.93 -22.85
C GLY A 421 21.02 -30.67 -22.50
N GLU A 422 22.01 -30.76 -23.39
CA GLU A 422 23.36 -31.26 -23.03
C GLU A 422 24.16 -30.29 -22.15
N HIS A 423 23.61 -29.10 -21.94
CA HIS A 423 24.19 -28.01 -21.18
C HIS A 423 24.02 -28.26 -19.67
N LEU A 424 24.99 -27.85 -18.87
CA LEU A 424 24.81 -27.61 -17.44
C LEU A 424 24.40 -26.15 -17.24
N PRO A 425 23.55 -25.84 -16.24
CA PRO A 425 23.23 -24.45 -15.90
C PRO A 425 24.43 -23.73 -15.30
N ILE A 426 24.39 -22.40 -15.37
CA ILE A 426 25.23 -21.52 -14.58
C ILE A 426 24.40 -21.13 -13.35
N GLY A 427 24.93 -21.38 -12.16
CA GLY A 427 24.43 -20.81 -10.92
C GLY A 427 25.08 -19.45 -10.64
N VAL A 428 24.33 -18.51 -10.07
CA VAL A 428 24.82 -17.25 -9.49
C VAL A 428 24.21 -17.09 -8.10
N VAL A 429 25.02 -16.65 -7.13
CA VAL A 429 24.60 -16.35 -5.76
C VAL A 429 25.18 -15.00 -5.35
N ILE A 430 24.38 -14.16 -4.71
CA ILE A 430 24.82 -12.93 -4.04
C ILE A 430 24.68 -13.13 -2.54
N ASP A 431 25.78 -12.95 -1.81
CA ASP A 431 25.82 -13.18 -0.37
C ASP A 431 25.08 -12.04 0.35
N GLY A 432 24.25 -12.39 1.35
CA GLY A 432 23.53 -11.42 2.16
C GLY A 432 24.43 -10.46 2.94
N SER A 433 25.72 -10.78 3.09
CA SER A 433 26.76 -9.89 3.62
C SER A 433 27.18 -8.75 2.68
N SER A 434 26.67 -8.72 1.44
CA SER A 434 26.84 -7.59 0.52
C SER A 434 26.38 -6.30 1.20
N ALA A 435 27.25 -5.29 1.23
CA ALA A 435 27.02 -4.07 1.99
C ALA A 435 26.36 -2.97 1.15
N VAL A 436 25.39 -2.27 1.75
CA VAL A 436 24.67 -1.14 1.18
C VAL A 436 25.01 0.11 2.00
N GLN A 437 25.49 1.14 1.32
CA GLN A 437 25.79 2.45 1.88
C GLN A 437 24.95 3.51 1.17
N VAL A 438 24.29 4.38 1.92
CA VAL A 438 23.42 5.43 1.37
C VAL A 438 23.69 6.77 2.07
N GLY A 439 23.17 7.86 1.49
CA GLY A 439 23.02 9.15 2.17
C GLY A 439 21.62 9.70 1.98
N THR A 440 21.28 10.76 2.71
CA THR A 440 19.96 11.42 2.63
C THR A 440 19.90 12.42 1.47
N ALA A 441 18.90 12.29 0.59
CA ALA A 441 18.65 13.29 -0.46
C ALA A 441 17.82 14.48 0.05
N ASN A 442 18.40 15.67 0.02
CA ASN A 442 17.71 16.93 0.29
C ASN A 442 18.10 18.01 -0.76
N PRO A 443 17.21 18.42 -1.69
CA PRO A 443 15.83 17.95 -1.86
C PRO A 443 15.73 16.46 -2.26
N PRO A 444 14.56 15.82 -2.06
CA PRO A 444 14.35 14.41 -2.37
C PRO A 444 14.63 14.06 -3.85
N VAL A 445 15.23 12.89 -4.09
CA VAL A 445 15.55 12.39 -5.44
C VAL A 445 14.89 11.01 -5.68
N PRO A 446 14.18 10.82 -6.80
CA PRO A 446 13.77 11.80 -7.80
C PRO A 446 12.63 12.71 -7.27
N GLN A 447 12.51 13.94 -7.81
CA GLN A 447 11.46 14.88 -7.41
C GLN A 447 10.05 14.45 -7.85
N GLY A 448 9.02 15.08 -7.28
CA GLY A 448 7.61 14.82 -7.59
C GLY A 448 7.08 13.58 -6.86
N PHE A 449 5.99 12.97 -7.33
CA PHE A 449 5.34 11.83 -6.67
C PHE A 449 6.26 10.62 -6.41
N GLN A 450 7.38 10.51 -7.14
CA GLN A 450 8.35 9.42 -6.99
C GLN A 450 9.24 9.56 -5.74
N SER A 451 9.22 10.71 -5.03
CA SER A 451 9.82 10.87 -3.69
C SER A 451 8.90 10.46 -2.53
N PHE A 452 7.64 10.15 -2.80
CA PHE A 452 6.63 9.79 -1.79
C PHE A 452 6.37 8.29 -1.82
N PRO A 453 6.24 7.60 -0.67
CA PRO A 453 6.09 8.16 0.68
C PRO A 453 7.40 8.53 1.39
N GLN A 454 8.57 8.13 0.90
CA GLN A 454 9.81 8.21 1.68
C GLN A 454 10.23 9.63 2.11
N ALA A 455 9.79 10.69 1.41
CA ALA A 455 10.01 12.08 1.81
C ALA A 455 9.09 12.58 2.95
N LEU A 456 8.10 11.77 3.35
CA LEU A 456 7.21 11.98 4.50
C LEU A 456 7.56 11.06 5.69
N MET A 457 8.69 10.36 5.64
CA MET A 457 9.15 9.42 6.68
C MET A 457 10.24 10.08 7.54
N PRO A 458 10.50 9.60 8.78
CA PRO A 458 9.92 8.42 9.43
C PRO A 458 8.48 8.60 9.94
N SER A 459 8.08 9.82 10.34
CA SER A 459 6.75 10.12 10.88
C SER A 459 5.92 10.96 9.91
N LEU A 460 4.76 10.44 9.51
CA LEU A 460 3.83 11.05 8.57
C LEU A 460 2.81 11.91 9.31
N GLU A 461 3.05 13.22 9.35
CA GLU A 461 2.06 14.20 9.84
C GLU A 461 0.96 14.44 8.79
N ILE A 462 -0.29 14.60 9.23
CA ILE A 462 -1.46 14.78 8.37
C ILE A 462 -2.34 15.90 8.94
N GLY A 463 -2.35 17.05 8.26
CA GLY A 463 -3.24 18.16 8.57
C GLY A 463 -4.61 17.98 7.89
N ILE A 464 -5.69 17.94 8.68
CA ILE A 464 -7.09 17.92 8.21
C ILE A 464 -7.82 19.25 8.44
N GLY A 465 -8.88 19.51 7.66
CA GLY A 465 -9.70 20.71 7.71
C GLY A 465 -10.88 20.62 8.69
N GLN A 466 -11.92 21.42 8.43
CA GLN A 466 -13.08 21.54 9.34
C GLN A 466 -14.14 20.44 9.16
N ASP A 467 -14.28 19.83 7.98
CA ASP A 467 -15.06 18.59 7.81
C ASP A 467 -14.19 17.40 8.22
N ALA A 468 -13.94 17.28 9.53
CA ALA A 468 -13.02 16.30 10.10
C ALA A 468 -13.32 14.86 9.67
N PHE A 469 -14.60 14.52 9.44
CA PHE A 469 -14.97 13.20 8.91
C PHE A 469 -14.54 13.03 7.45
N ALA A 470 -14.90 13.96 6.55
CA ALA A 470 -14.61 13.81 5.14
C ALA A 470 -13.10 13.91 4.86
N ASP A 471 -12.39 14.79 5.57
CA ASP A 471 -10.95 14.90 5.46
C ASP A 471 -10.22 13.70 6.11
N THR A 472 -10.76 13.07 7.16
CA THR A 472 -10.26 11.77 7.64
C THR A 472 -10.43 10.66 6.61
N ALA A 473 -11.56 10.61 5.89
CA ALA A 473 -11.77 9.66 4.81
C ALA A 473 -10.76 9.87 3.65
N ARG A 474 -10.50 11.14 3.28
CA ARG A 474 -9.47 11.52 2.30
C ARG A 474 -8.06 11.15 2.78
N ALA A 475 -7.75 11.41 4.06
CA ALA A 475 -6.48 11.04 4.68
C ALA A 475 -6.25 9.53 4.64
N ALA A 476 -7.26 8.74 4.99
CA ALA A 476 -7.20 7.28 4.92
C ALA A 476 -6.99 6.80 3.47
N GLN A 477 -7.68 7.35 2.48
CA GLN A 477 -7.48 6.99 1.07
C GLN A 477 -6.06 7.32 0.57
N ILE A 478 -5.52 8.49 0.91
CA ILE A 478 -4.15 8.90 0.54
C ILE A 478 -3.13 8.00 1.26
N ALA A 479 -3.30 7.78 2.56
CA ALA A 479 -2.38 6.96 3.35
C ALA A 479 -2.39 5.48 2.93
N VAL A 480 -3.56 4.90 2.61
CA VAL A 480 -3.68 3.56 1.99
C VAL A 480 -2.94 3.51 0.66
N GLY A 481 -3.11 4.54 -0.18
CA GLY A 481 -2.41 4.70 -1.45
C GLY A 481 -0.89 4.70 -1.30
N LEU A 482 -0.38 5.47 -0.34
CA LEU A 482 1.04 5.55 -0.01
C LEU A 482 1.58 4.28 0.66
N GLN A 483 0.81 3.64 1.54
CA GLN A 483 1.21 2.41 2.24
C GLN A 483 1.37 1.24 1.27
N ARG A 484 0.53 1.15 0.23
CA ARG A 484 0.67 0.19 -0.88
C ARG A 484 1.86 0.46 -1.81
N LEU A 485 2.66 1.50 -1.50
CA LEU A 485 3.93 1.86 -2.13
C LEU A 485 5.11 1.80 -1.12
N SER A 486 4.87 1.40 0.12
CA SER A 486 5.87 1.27 1.17
C SER A 486 6.13 -0.19 1.52
N SER A 487 7.39 -0.51 1.83
CA SER A 487 7.83 -1.81 2.32
C SER A 487 7.73 -1.96 3.85
N VAL A 488 7.55 -0.85 4.56
CA VAL A 488 7.35 -0.79 6.02
C VAL A 488 6.06 -0.06 6.37
N GLN A 489 5.54 -0.27 7.58
CA GLN A 489 4.36 0.43 8.10
C GLN A 489 4.62 1.94 8.23
N LEU A 490 3.74 2.76 7.65
CA LEU A 490 3.77 4.22 7.79
C LEU A 490 3.17 4.61 9.16
N MET A 491 3.93 5.36 9.95
CA MET A 491 3.53 5.87 11.26
C MET A 491 2.85 7.24 11.09
N THR A 492 1.57 7.36 11.45
CA THR A 492 0.77 8.57 11.19
C THR A 492 0.48 9.38 12.44
N GLU A 493 0.36 10.69 12.25
CA GLU A 493 -0.08 11.66 13.26
C GLU A 493 -1.08 12.65 12.62
N VAL A 494 -2.36 12.60 12.99
CA VAL A 494 -3.39 13.50 12.45
C VAL A 494 -3.57 14.71 13.37
N THR A 495 -3.56 15.90 12.76
CA THR A 495 -3.67 17.21 13.42
C THR A 495 -4.38 18.20 12.48
N SER A 496 -4.45 19.51 12.80
CA SER A 496 -5.01 20.49 11.87
C SER A 496 -4.04 20.88 10.74
N VAL A 497 -4.57 21.38 9.61
CA VAL A 497 -3.73 21.96 8.54
C VAL A 497 -2.81 23.08 9.04
N GLN A 498 -3.24 23.88 10.02
CA GLN A 498 -2.41 24.95 10.58
C GLN A 498 -1.27 24.37 11.42
N ASP A 499 -1.54 23.44 12.32
CA ASP A 499 -0.52 22.84 13.19
C ASP A 499 0.55 22.11 12.37
N ALA A 500 0.15 21.37 11.32
CA ALA A 500 1.08 20.71 10.39
C ALA A 500 1.88 21.70 9.51
N LEU A 501 1.37 22.90 9.27
CA LEU A 501 2.15 23.97 8.63
C LEU A 501 3.15 24.59 9.62
N GLU A 502 2.76 24.81 10.88
CA GLU A 502 3.62 25.39 11.92
C GLU A 502 4.68 24.42 12.46
N SER A 503 4.45 23.10 12.43
CA SER A 503 5.37 22.06 12.93
C SER A 503 6.75 22.04 12.25
N GLY A 504 6.81 22.47 10.98
CA GLY A 504 8.01 22.37 10.14
C GLY A 504 8.35 20.94 9.68
N ARG A 505 7.54 19.92 9.99
CA ARG A 505 7.74 18.53 9.52
C ARG A 505 7.18 18.32 8.11
N SER A 506 7.67 17.29 7.42
CA SER A 506 7.04 16.80 6.19
C SER A 506 5.63 16.26 6.49
N ALA A 507 4.63 16.60 5.67
CA ALA A 507 3.22 16.34 5.97
C ALA A 507 2.33 16.13 4.73
N ILE A 508 1.20 15.45 4.92
CA ILE A 508 0.01 15.57 4.04
C ILE A 508 -0.85 16.72 4.55
N LEU A 509 -1.35 17.57 3.65
CA LEU A 509 -2.24 18.69 4.00
C LEU A 509 -3.52 18.60 3.17
N ILE A 510 -4.67 18.46 3.84
CA ILE A 510 -5.98 18.31 3.21
C ILE A 510 -6.75 19.62 3.34
N ALA A 511 -6.74 20.39 2.26
CA ALA A 511 -7.45 21.66 2.12
C ALA A 511 -8.57 21.47 1.08
N SER A 512 -9.53 20.60 1.41
CA SER A 512 -10.50 20.05 0.45
C SER A 512 -11.40 21.09 -0.20
N ASP A 513 -11.77 22.16 0.51
CA ASP A 513 -12.52 23.30 -0.03
C ASP A 513 -11.67 24.30 -0.85
N GLY A 514 -10.34 24.26 -0.71
CA GLY A 514 -9.41 25.07 -1.47
C GLY A 514 -8.20 25.54 -0.66
N TRP A 515 -7.10 25.83 -1.35
CA TRP A 515 -5.87 26.33 -0.73
C TRP A 515 -5.87 27.86 -0.63
N SER A 516 -5.69 28.39 0.57
CA SER A 516 -5.69 29.84 0.84
C SER A 516 -4.46 30.34 1.60
N ASP A 517 -3.48 29.48 1.92
CA ASP A 517 -2.29 29.91 2.66
C ASP A 517 -1.25 30.55 1.71
N PRO A 518 -0.90 31.84 1.90
CA PRO A 518 0.02 32.56 1.01
C PRO A 518 1.50 32.29 1.30
N SER A 519 1.84 31.54 2.35
CA SER A 519 3.23 31.17 2.66
C SER A 519 3.77 30.07 1.74
N LEU A 520 2.88 29.33 1.06
CA LEU A 520 3.22 28.15 0.27
C LEU A 520 2.63 28.22 -1.15
N THR A 521 3.49 28.52 -2.13
CA THR A 521 3.11 28.54 -3.55
C THR A 521 2.90 27.12 -4.09
N LEU A 522 1.70 26.83 -4.59
CA LEU A 522 1.38 25.53 -5.19
C LEU A 522 1.98 25.37 -6.61
N PRO A 523 2.42 24.15 -7.00
CA PRO A 523 2.81 23.81 -8.38
C PRO A 523 1.72 24.03 -9.44
N PHE A 524 0.45 24.01 -9.03
CA PHE A 524 -0.71 24.32 -9.83
C PHE A 524 -1.73 25.10 -8.99
N SER A 525 -2.17 26.25 -9.49
CA SER A 525 -3.24 27.03 -8.85
C SER A 525 -4.26 27.50 -9.89
N VAL A 526 -5.48 27.81 -9.42
CA VAL A 526 -6.52 28.43 -10.23
C VAL A 526 -7.21 29.51 -9.39
N ASP A 527 -7.25 30.73 -9.91
CA ASP A 527 -7.94 31.86 -9.30
C ASP A 527 -8.77 32.59 -10.37
N GLY A 528 -10.03 32.94 -10.07
CA GLY A 528 -10.95 33.58 -11.01
C GLY A 528 -11.06 32.89 -12.39
N GLY A 529 -10.99 31.56 -12.43
CA GLY A 529 -10.96 30.75 -13.66
C GLY A 529 -9.59 30.65 -14.36
N LYS A 530 -8.57 31.38 -13.92
CA LYS A 530 -7.24 31.38 -14.53
C LYS A 530 -6.33 30.31 -13.92
N ILE A 531 -6.00 29.29 -14.70
CA ILE A 531 -4.92 28.33 -14.37
C ILE A 531 -3.58 29.06 -14.38
N THR A 532 -2.74 28.77 -13.39
CA THR A 532 -1.32 29.13 -13.34
C THR A 532 -0.47 27.90 -13.03
N VAL A 533 0.59 27.67 -13.81
CA VAL A 533 1.60 26.61 -13.59
C VAL A 533 2.98 27.26 -13.54
N PRO A 534 3.57 27.49 -12.34
CA PRO A 534 4.84 28.19 -12.21
C PRO A 534 6.04 27.39 -12.77
N GLY A 535 6.88 28.05 -13.57
CA GLY A 535 8.15 27.55 -14.08
C GLY A 535 7.99 26.29 -14.93
N VAL A 536 7.57 26.44 -16.19
CA VAL A 536 7.42 25.32 -17.14
C VAL A 536 8.10 25.53 -18.49
N ASP A 537 8.57 26.75 -18.79
CA ASP A 537 9.48 27.03 -19.90
C ASP A 537 10.95 27.09 -19.42
N PRO A 538 11.94 27.15 -20.35
CA PRO A 538 13.36 27.20 -19.98
C PRO A 538 13.82 28.52 -19.33
N GLU A 539 12.98 29.56 -19.36
CA GLU A 539 13.29 30.90 -18.85
C GLU A 539 12.76 31.07 -17.42
N GLY A 540 11.85 30.19 -16.99
CA GLY A 540 11.32 30.08 -15.63
C GLY A 540 9.95 30.75 -15.45
N ASP A 541 9.34 31.23 -16.52
CA ASP A 541 8.10 31.99 -16.47
C ASP A 541 6.86 31.10 -16.18
N PRO A 542 5.77 31.69 -15.67
CA PRO A 542 4.55 30.96 -15.37
C PRO A 542 3.66 30.81 -16.61
N LEU A 543 3.38 29.57 -17.02
CA LEU A 543 2.32 29.32 -18.00
C LEU A 543 0.96 29.62 -17.36
N THR A 544 0.20 30.51 -17.97
CA THR A 544 -1.16 30.83 -17.53
C THR A 544 -2.18 30.60 -18.64
N MET A 545 -3.38 30.13 -18.27
CA MET A 545 -4.46 29.83 -19.20
C MET A 545 -5.81 30.17 -18.56
N ASP A 546 -6.57 31.06 -19.19
CA ASP A 546 -7.88 31.46 -18.72
C ASP A 546 -8.94 30.42 -19.15
N LEU A 547 -9.68 29.86 -18.19
CA LEU A 547 -10.81 28.97 -18.44
C LEU A 547 -12.10 29.79 -18.60
N SER A 548 -12.95 29.41 -19.55
CA SER A 548 -14.28 30.00 -19.72
C SER A 548 -15.24 28.96 -20.30
N PRO A 549 -16.24 28.47 -19.55
CA PRO A 549 -16.54 28.80 -18.13
C PRO A 549 -15.45 28.32 -17.15
N GLU A 550 -15.54 28.74 -15.89
CA GLU A 550 -14.70 28.19 -14.82
C GLU A 550 -14.91 26.68 -14.68
N THR A 551 -13.83 25.91 -14.65
CA THR A 551 -13.87 24.46 -14.43
C THR A 551 -13.61 24.13 -12.97
N LYS A 552 -14.45 23.29 -12.37
CA LYS A 552 -14.21 22.73 -11.03
C LYS A 552 -13.24 21.55 -11.11
N PHE A 553 -12.21 21.53 -10.28
CA PHE A 553 -11.18 20.49 -10.26
C PHE A 553 -10.89 20.01 -8.83
N GLY A 554 -10.28 18.83 -8.74
CA GLY A 554 -9.59 18.34 -7.54
C GLY A 554 -8.13 18.08 -7.91
N SER A 555 -7.20 18.29 -6.98
CA SER A 555 -5.77 18.13 -7.22
C SER A 555 -5.05 17.51 -6.04
N LEU A 556 -4.05 16.70 -6.35
CA LEU A 556 -3.03 16.23 -5.43
C LEU A 556 -1.70 16.78 -5.92
N GLN A 557 -0.92 17.43 -5.07
CA GLN A 557 0.28 18.19 -5.46
C GLN A 557 1.44 17.93 -4.50
N THR A 558 2.65 17.77 -5.02
CA THR A 558 3.88 17.63 -4.24
C THR A 558 4.62 18.95 -4.19
N VAL A 559 4.96 19.43 -3.00
CA VAL A 559 5.76 20.65 -2.80
C VAL A 559 7.02 20.31 -2.02
N PHE A 560 8.11 21.00 -2.34
CA PHE A 560 9.30 21.07 -1.49
C PHE A 560 9.56 22.55 -1.19
N ASP A 561 9.46 22.94 0.08
CA ASP A 561 9.48 24.35 0.51
C ASP A 561 10.89 24.92 0.75
N GLY A 562 11.93 24.17 0.38
CA GLY A 562 13.33 24.44 0.70
C GLY A 562 13.83 23.72 1.95
N LYS A 563 12.94 23.07 2.73
CA LYS A 563 13.29 22.36 3.98
C LYS A 563 12.65 20.98 4.08
N ARG A 564 11.38 20.84 3.68
CA ARG A 564 10.55 19.64 3.86
C ARG A 564 9.74 19.32 2.61
N ALA A 565 9.21 18.09 2.54
CA ALA A 565 8.28 17.68 1.50
C ALA A 565 6.83 17.70 2.00
N LEU A 566 5.92 18.20 1.16
CA LEU A 566 4.50 18.31 1.46
C LEU A 566 3.67 17.66 0.35
N LEU A 567 2.60 16.95 0.73
CA LEU A 567 1.62 16.37 -0.20
C LEU A 567 0.25 17.01 0.03
N ILE A 568 -0.18 17.86 -0.89
CA ILE A 568 -1.33 18.75 -0.70
C ILE A 568 -2.51 18.24 -1.52
N ALA A 569 -3.62 17.97 -0.84
CA ALA A 569 -4.88 17.51 -1.42
C ALA A 569 -5.91 18.65 -1.36
N THR A 570 -6.30 19.21 -2.51
CA THR A 570 -7.09 20.45 -2.56
C THR A 570 -7.94 20.60 -3.84
N SER A 571 -8.91 21.51 -3.83
CA SER A 571 -9.83 21.82 -4.95
C SER A 571 -9.96 23.33 -5.20
N ASN A 572 -10.93 23.76 -6.03
CA ASN A 572 -11.40 25.15 -6.08
C ASN A 572 -12.86 25.29 -5.59
N GLY A 573 -13.14 24.95 -4.34
CA GLY A 573 -14.50 24.87 -3.81
C GLY A 573 -15.30 23.76 -4.48
N ALA A 574 -14.65 22.61 -4.69
CA ALA A 574 -15.24 21.40 -5.23
C ALA A 574 -14.62 20.11 -4.62
N PRO A 575 -14.82 19.84 -3.31
CA PRO A 575 -14.27 18.65 -2.65
C PRO A 575 -14.58 17.33 -3.37
N TRP A 576 -15.77 17.22 -3.99
CA TRP A 576 -16.18 16.03 -4.74
C TRP A 576 -15.28 15.70 -5.96
N GLN A 577 -14.56 16.68 -6.51
CA GLN A 577 -13.57 16.43 -7.57
C GLN A 577 -12.24 15.92 -7.01
N LEU A 578 -11.90 16.28 -5.76
CA LEU A 578 -10.79 15.66 -5.04
C LEU A 578 -11.16 14.21 -4.68
N ASP A 579 -12.39 13.97 -4.24
CA ASP A 579 -12.90 12.61 -3.97
C ASP A 579 -12.90 11.75 -5.25
N ALA A 580 -13.30 12.32 -6.40
CA ALA A 580 -13.19 11.65 -7.70
C ALA A 580 -11.73 11.33 -8.11
N LEU A 581 -10.78 12.23 -7.82
CA LEU A 581 -9.35 11.99 -8.04
C LEU A 581 -8.81 10.85 -7.16
N LEU A 582 -9.13 10.82 -5.88
CA LEU A 582 -8.67 9.78 -4.95
C LEU A 582 -9.28 8.42 -5.31
N ASN A 583 -10.57 8.37 -5.65
CA ASN A 583 -11.23 7.16 -6.15
C ASN A 583 -10.63 6.65 -7.48
N TRP A 584 -10.14 7.54 -8.36
CA TRP A 584 -9.38 7.13 -9.55
C TRP A 584 -7.99 6.58 -9.21
N LEU A 585 -7.33 7.17 -8.20
CA LEU A 585 -5.99 6.74 -7.75
C LEU A 585 -5.98 5.37 -7.06
N ASP A 586 -7.08 4.96 -6.42
CA ASP A 586 -7.20 3.60 -5.86
C ASP A 586 -7.11 2.48 -6.92
N GLY A 587 -7.35 2.82 -8.20
CA GLY A 587 -7.23 1.89 -9.32
C GLY A 587 -5.84 1.26 -9.46
N SER A 588 -5.81 0.00 -9.91
CA SER A 588 -4.56 -0.77 -10.04
C SER A 588 -3.49 -0.04 -10.87
N GLY A 589 -2.27 0.01 -10.33
CA GLY A 589 -1.11 0.64 -10.94
C GLY A 589 -1.07 2.18 -10.91
N ARG A 590 -2.13 2.87 -10.48
CA ARG A 590 -2.23 4.34 -10.57
C ARG A 590 -1.27 5.06 -9.63
N TRP A 591 -1.35 4.78 -8.32
CA TRP A 591 -0.40 5.30 -7.31
C TRP A 591 1.07 5.04 -7.66
N SER A 592 1.40 3.83 -8.15
CA SER A 592 2.77 3.48 -8.56
C SER A 592 3.22 4.20 -9.84
N GLY A 593 2.29 4.46 -10.77
CA GLY A 593 2.51 5.14 -12.03
C GLY A 593 2.45 6.66 -11.98
N LEU A 594 2.15 7.26 -10.82
CA LEU A 594 2.19 8.72 -10.63
C LEU A 594 3.61 9.26 -10.86
N ASN A 595 3.70 10.29 -11.70
CA ASN A 595 4.93 10.97 -12.08
C ASN A 595 4.64 12.47 -12.22
N GLY A 596 5.68 13.31 -12.13
CA GLY A 596 5.51 14.76 -12.06
C GLY A 596 5.17 15.25 -10.66
N ARG A 597 4.82 16.54 -10.55
CA ARG A 597 4.63 17.28 -9.29
C ARG A 597 3.19 17.63 -8.91
N ALA A 598 2.23 17.38 -9.80
CA ALA A 598 0.80 17.46 -9.49
C ALA A 598 -0.02 16.55 -10.40
N VAL A 599 -1.17 16.08 -9.91
CA VAL A 599 -2.21 15.41 -10.71
C VAL A 599 -3.56 16.08 -10.43
N ILE A 600 -4.33 16.34 -11.49
CA ILE A 600 -5.52 17.20 -11.46
C ILE A 600 -6.68 16.46 -12.13
N ALA A 601 -7.76 16.19 -11.40
CA ALA A 601 -9.02 15.71 -11.96
C ALA A 601 -9.88 16.90 -12.39
N ILE A 602 -10.43 16.82 -13.61
CA ILE A 602 -11.42 17.75 -14.18
C ILE A 602 -12.69 16.97 -14.54
N PRO A 603 -13.85 17.62 -14.74
CA PRO A 603 -15.10 16.93 -15.05
C PRO A 603 -14.97 16.14 -16.35
N ASP A 604 -15.58 14.96 -16.38
CA ASP A 604 -15.76 14.12 -17.59
C ASP A 604 -14.48 13.74 -18.36
N GLY A 605 -13.30 13.81 -17.71
CA GLY A 605 -12.00 13.51 -18.32
C GLY A 605 -11.04 12.72 -17.41
N PRO A 606 -10.01 12.07 -17.98
CA PRO A 606 -8.94 11.46 -17.21
C PRO A 606 -8.08 12.52 -16.51
N PRO A 607 -7.54 12.25 -15.30
CA PRO A 607 -6.68 13.21 -14.61
C PRO A 607 -5.41 13.59 -15.38
N LEU A 608 -5.04 14.86 -15.31
CA LEU A 608 -3.89 15.47 -15.98
C LEU A 608 -2.70 15.57 -15.03
N THR A 609 -1.51 15.17 -15.49
CA THR A 609 -0.26 15.25 -14.71
C THR A 609 0.58 16.47 -15.10
N VAL A 610 1.00 17.27 -14.11
CA VAL A 610 1.97 18.37 -14.29
C VAL A 610 3.38 17.80 -14.12
N PRO A 611 4.29 17.92 -15.11
CA PRO A 611 5.64 17.40 -15.01
C PRO A 611 6.49 18.15 -13.97
N ASN A 612 7.58 17.52 -13.53
CA ASN A 612 8.64 18.18 -12.75
C ASN A 612 9.21 19.37 -13.54
N ASN A 613 9.78 20.35 -12.82
CA ASN A 613 10.42 21.49 -13.47
C ASN A 613 11.79 21.04 -14.03
N PRO A 614 12.02 21.08 -15.36
CA PRO A 614 13.28 20.63 -15.96
C PRO A 614 14.51 21.45 -15.51
N ILE A 615 14.33 22.67 -15.02
CA ILE A 615 15.40 23.51 -14.45
C ILE A 615 15.90 22.93 -13.12
N ALA A 616 15.01 22.35 -12.30
CA ALA A 616 15.37 21.73 -11.03
C ALA A 616 16.09 20.39 -11.24
N ASP A 617 15.57 19.53 -12.13
CA ASP A 617 16.19 18.25 -12.49
C ASP A 617 17.58 18.47 -13.15
N SER A 618 17.71 19.49 -14.01
CA SER A 618 18.99 19.82 -14.66
C SER A 618 20.00 20.50 -13.74
N ALA A 619 19.58 21.30 -12.75
CA ALA A 619 20.48 21.82 -11.72
C ALA A 619 21.11 20.69 -10.88
N GLN A 620 20.32 19.66 -10.51
CA GLN A 620 20.86 18.49 -9.81
C GLN A 620 21.76 17.63 -10.72
N ALA A 621 21.43 17.49 -12.00
CA ALA A 621 22.34 16.86 -12.97
C ALA A 621 23.66 17.64 -13.14
N SER A 622 23.62 18.98 -13.14
CA SER A 622 24.82 19.83 -13.20
C SER A 622 25.67 19.76 -11.94
N ALA A 623 25.06 19.69 -10.76
CA ALA A 623 25.80 19.51 -9.50
C ALA A 623 26.55 18.16 -9.46
N ALA A 624 25.94 17.08 -9.97
CA ALA A 624 26.61 15.79 -10.12
C ALA A 624 27.68 15.79 -11.22
N ALA A 625 27.48 16.54 -12.31
CA ALA A 625 28.43 16.64 -13.43
C ALA A 625 29.61 17.58 -13.16
N GLN A 626 29.53 18.52 -12.21
CA GLN A 626 30.63 19.43 -11.87
C GLN A 626 31.88 18.74 -11.28
N GLY A 627 31.83 17.43 -11.05
CA GLY A 627 33.01 16.61 -10.74
C GLY A 627 33.92 16.30 -11.95
N ASP A 628 33.42 16.36 -13.20
CA ASP A 628 34.18 15.91 -14.37
C ASP A 628 33.86 16.66 -15.68
N GLN A 629 34.91 17.23 -16.28
CA GLN A 629 35.05 17.66 -17.70
C GLN A 629 34.23 18.87 -18.21
N GLU A 630 34.89 20.02 -18.25
CA GLU A 630 34.52 21.16 -19.10
C GLU A 630 34.64 20.84 -20.61
N GLY A 631 33.77 21.43 -21.44
CA GLY A 631 34.16 21.81 -22.81
C GLY A 631 33.66 20.99 -24.02
N TRP A 632 32.33 20.75 -24.16
CA TRP A 632 31.76 20.20 -25.42
C TRP A 632 30.34 20.66 -25.79
N PHE A 633 29.46 20.92 -24.82
CA PHE A 633 28.02 20.69 -24.96
C PHE A 633 27.15 21.65 -25.83
N TRP A 634 27.73 22.60 -26.56
CA TRP A 634 26.97 23.72 -27.17
C TRP A 634 26.18 23.42 -28.47
N TRP A 635 26.24 22.20 -29.03
CA TRP A 635 25.69 21.92 -30.37
C TRP A 635 24.41 21.07 -30.42
N VAL A 636 23.94 20.48 -29.31
CA VAL A 636 22.77 19.57 -29.34
C VAL A 636 21.44 20.29 -29.10
N ALA A 637 21.44 21.41 -28.35
CA ALA A 637 20.23 22.11 -27.92
C ALA A 637 19.32 22.62 -29.06
N GLY A 638 19.88 22.92 -30.23
CA GLY A 638 19.13 23.49 -31.36
C GLY A 638 18.15 22.53 -32.06
N GLY A 639 18.28 21.21 -31.87
CA GLY A 639 17.50 20.23 -32.64
C GLY A 639 16.06 20.03 -32.17
N ILE A 640 15.80 20.15 -30.87
CA ILE A 640 14.54 19.69 -30.25
C ILE A 640 13.41 20.73 -30.42
N ALA A 641 13.74 22.02 -30.38
CA ALA A 641 12.76 23.12 -30.50
C ALA A 641 11.94 23.08 -31.81
N ALA A 642 12.53 22.59 -32.90
CA ALA A 642 11.89 22.52 -34.21
C ALA A 642 10.67 21.56 -34.24
N VAL A 643 10.70 20.49 -33.44
CA VAL A 643 9.64 19.46 -33.43
C VAL A 643 8.40 19.94 -32.67
N ALA A 644 8.59 20.64 -31.55
CA ALA A 644 7.50 21.20 -30.76
C ALA A 644 6.71 22.26 -31.55
N ALA A 645 7.42 23.16 -32.26
CA ALA A 645 6.80 24.19 -33.10
C ALA A 645 5.92 23.60 -34.23
N ALA A 646 6.38 22.52 -34.86
CA ALA A 646 5.62 21.83 -35.92
C ALA A 646 4.29 21.23 -35.41
N GLY A 647 4.28 20.70 -34.17
CA GLY A 647 3.07 20.15 -33.54
C GLY A 647 1.99 21.21 -33.31
N ALA A 648 2.36 22.36 -32.74
CA ALA A 648 1.42 23.44 -32.44
C ALA A 648 0.74 24.01 -33.70
N VAL A 649 1.50 24.18 -34.80
CA VAL A 649 0.97 24.69 -36.08
C VAL A 649 -0.06 23.73 -36.70
N LEU A 650 0.16 22.41 -36.62
CA LEU A 650 -0.79 21.42 -37.14
C LEU A 650 -2.12 21.38 -36.38
N ILE A 651 -2.11 21.65 -35.07
CA ILE A 651 -3.32 21.74 -34.24
C ILE A 651 -4.12 22.99 -34.61
N LEU A 652 -3.47 24.16 -34.69
CA LEU A 652 -4.10 25.43 -35.08
C LEU A 652 -4.68 25.41 -36.51
N LEU A 653 -4.05 24.71 -37.45
CA LEU A 653 -4.55 24.56 -38.82
C LEU A 653 -5.75 23.61 -38.93
N ARG A 654 -5.93 22.65 -38.01
CA ARG A 654 -7.15 21.83 -37.94
C ARG A 654 -8.33 22.60 -37.36
N ALA A 655 -8.11 23.42 -36.33
CA ALA A 655 -9.15 24.25 -35.72
C ALA A 655 -9.78 25.28 -36.68
N ARG A 656 -9.06 25.70 -37.74
CA ARG A 656 -9.52 26.71 -38.72
C ARG A 656 -10.33 26.18 -39.91
N ARG A 657 -10.71 24.89 -39.96
CA ARG A 657 -11.43 24.31 -41.11
C ARG A 657 -12.93 24.02 -40.90
N THR A 658 -13.49 24.36 -39.74
CA THR A 658 -14.90 24.06 -39.38
C THR A 658 -15.82 25.29 -39.29
N TYR A 659 -15.34 26.49 -39.61
CA TYR A 659 -16.16 27.70 -39.77
C TYR A 659 -15.76 28.44 -41.04
N GLY A 660 -16.68 28.55 -42.02
CA GLY A 660 -16.40 29.22 -43.29
C GLY A 660 -17.29 28.86 -44.49
N SER A 661 -18.58 28.64 -44.30
CA SER A 661 -19.54 28.49 -45.42
C SER A 661 -20.88 29.18 -45.10
N GLY A 662 -20.99 30.43 -45.52
CA GLY A 662 -22.21 31.25 -45.49
C GLY A 662 -22.09 32.34 -46.55
N GLU A 663 -23.22 32.76 -47.13
CA GLU A 663 -23.27 33.76 -48.21
C GLU A 663 -22.79 35.16 -47.76
N SER A 664 -22.42 36.09 -48.66
CA SER A 664 -22.64 36.16 -50.12
C SER A 664 -21.48 36.81 -50.87
#